data_AF-A0A2V5YVC3-F1
#
_entry.id   AF-A0A2V5YVC3-F1
#
_cell.length_a   1.000
_cell.length_b   1.000
_cell.length_c   1.000
_cell.angle_alpha   90.00
_cell.angle_beta   90.00
_cell.angle_gamma   90.00
#
_symmetry.space_group_name_H-M   'P 1'
#
loop_
_entity.id
_entity.type
_entity.pdbx_description
1 polymer ?
#
loop_
_entity_poly.entity_id
_entity_poly.type
_entity_poly.pdbx_seq_one_letter_code
_entity_poly.pdbx_strand_id
1 'polypeptide(L)'
;MECKPLKTVFSIFSLVAAGLLGAIVQANAQVNVTQYHNHISRDGLYIDSAFTQSAAANLTRELNFAGTIVGNVYAQPLYIEGGPSGPMVIAVTESNNVYALDAVNGTIIWQRNVGAPVPAPDIPCTITGSMGIISTPVVDLASRALFLDAMVTPDGGATIKHYIISLNVDTGAINPGWPVDVELTAQYNGTTFTPATQAQRAALAIVGNILYVAYGSIDDCDLYHGWLVGVPINNPASVTAWATSAMGGGIWGVGGIASDGTNLFVATGNTYNTGGIWGGGEAVIRFQPGPIFTGSTGDYWAPLDWFTQLDQFNQDLGSSGPLLVDVPGATPSQLVVAMSKGAYAYLLNRNNLGGITAPIDSFVASGSGLLNAAVTYRTAQRTYVAYRRDRGSILGAIGSPFVTSTDGTNNMIVWAVGASTTGDQKLHGYDGDTGAVVYAGGGANETMAGTHSYSTTGIVARGRIYVATDNKVYAFKLPGGTPTPTPTATPTATPTPTLPPPTPTPTATPTPTPSATPTATPTPTATPTPTPATACQRSLTIDHIKVPSTQSNFTILVSVIDPALKTVANGGHVANANGYDIGFYADSGGTTKLKWQVEKYDGTTGNLIAWVKIPSVSSSSDTVFYLMYGDSSINTDQSDPPNTWDSNFKGVWHMSDSAANTTIRESTATGANGTNNANTSTKTAIGQIGKALSYNGSTDGSFAAINLSATNIVTLSFWMKWTTNANDDDLAFEYTPNYNTNAGGFIADWNSSSFGGAKFETGMGKGDFTYWTDLFVRPAAATWHLVHLVFNRSGSTNKAYVDGSLQTLTTGARTASGMGNFSNSSLYFMSRAANSLNAAGTLDEVRLSTIERNPNWVATEYNNQSSPGTFITMGSESCGTPTPTPTPTATPTATPTPTLPPPTATPTATPTPTSQDQYSQVRISNVGAWNGVIARAQSIIDRFYMAFVFGPNDYRLYLRKDGLYYNLRNGNTETWVAGDIIRLEASGSNPVQLTLLRNGNPVLTYTDTTENLVGGSPGIGNYSTPGDHLAIDDWAGGNLGMQGILVPQAQAPSVRGNLVATALGVSQVKLSWTASTDNAGVKKYEVQRQDPGSTSFVHVGTTTRTSYTDTGLAAGGVYNYRVLVRDVKGSLKKYSGVASVTTASTTINPDRSR
;
A
#
# COMPACT_ATOMS: atom_id res chain seq x y z
N MET A 1 59.73 -56.91 -15.76
CA MET A 1 60.89 -57.16 -16.64
C MET A 1 60.79 -56.15 -17.78
N GLU A 2 61.56 -55.07 -17.65
CA GLU A 2 62.79 -54.79 -18.43
C GLU A 2 62.42 -54.12 -19.76
N CYS A 3 62.57 -52.81 -20.03
CA CYS A 3 63.59 -51.78 -19.78
C CYS A 3 64.69 -51.69 -20.87
N LYS A 4 64.82 -50.43 -21.38
CA LYS A 4 65.92 -49.73 -22.09
C LYS A 4 66.07 -49.88 -23.63
N PRO A 5 66.78 -48.93 -24.32
CA PRO A 5 67.26 -47.59 -23.90
C PRO A 5 67.13 -46.39 -24.91
N LEU A 6 67.12 -45.18 -24.33
CA LEU A 6 67.81 -43.90 -24.65
C LEU A 6 68.44 -43.60 -26.04
N LYS A 7 68.13 -42.41 -26.61
CA LYS A 7 69.04 -41.23 -26.68
C LYS A 7 68.39 -39.97 -27.31
N THR A 8 68.86 -38.84 -26.82
CA THR A 8 68.39 -37.44 -26.87
C THR A 8 68.82 -36.66 -28.14
N VAL A 9 68.12 -35.57 -28.51
CA VAL A 9 68.60 -34.16 -28.61
C VAL A 9 67.77 -33.27 -29.60
N PHE A 10 67.09 -32.27 -28.99
CA PHE A 10 66.57 -30.93 -29.38
C PHE A 10 65.62 -30.60 -30.57
N SER A 11 64.47 -29.96 -30.20
CA SER A 11 63.78 -28.74 -30.72
C SER A 11 63.49 -28.55 -32.22
N ILE A 12 62.37 -27.99 -32.72
CA ILE A 12 61.08 -27.41 -32.27
C ILE A 12 60.16 -27.55 -33.50
N PHE A 13 58.90 -28.00 -33.37
CA PHE A 13 57.70 -27.51 -34.08
C PHE A 13 56.47 -28.42 -33.79
N SER A 14 55.31 -27.77 -33.60
CA SER A 14 53.91 -28.27 -33.69
C SER A 14 53.11 -28.37 -32.38
N LEU A 15 51.92 -27.75 -32.36
CA LEU A 15 50.64 -28.46 -32.23
C LEU A 15 49.44 -27.55 -32.56
N VAL A 16 48.68 -27.91 -33.61
CA VAL A 16 47.32 -27.43 -33.95
C VAL A 16 46.53 -28.67 -34.34
N ALA A 17 45.51 -29.02 -33.55
CA ALA A 17 44.29 -29.75 -33.93
C ALA A 17 43.57 -30.28 -32.66
N ALA A 18 42.64 -29.49 -32.13
CA ALA A 18 41.57 -29.96 -31.24
C ALA A 18 40.37 -29.02 -31.39
N GLY A 19 39.63 -29.19 -32.49
CA GLY A 19 38.31 -28.61 -32.72
C GLY A 19 37.35 -29.74 -33.10
N LEU A 20 36.11 -29.66 -32.63
CA LEU A 20 35.03 -30.68 -32.65
C LEU A 20 35.10 -31.76 -31.57
N LEU A 21 34.57 -31.42 -30.40
CA LEU A 21 33.62 -32.24 -29.64
C LEU A 21 32.85 -31.25 -28.73
N GLY A 22 31.66 -30.88 -29.17
CA GLY A 22 30.74 -30.04 -28.39
C GLY A 22 30.38 -30.78 -27.10
N ALA A 23 30.66 -30.14 -25.97
CA ALA A 23 30.20 -30.61 -24.67
C ALA A 23 28.66 -30.48 -24.62
N ILE A 24 27.97 -31.59 -24.92
CA ILE A 24 26.59 -31.81 -24.49
C ILE A 24 26.66 -31.96 -22.96
N VAL A 25 26.45 -30.87 -22.24
CA VAL A 25 26.20 -30.91 -20.80
C VAL A 25 24.81 -31.48 -20.62
N GLN A 26 24.70 -32.64 -19.97
CA GLN A 26 23.42 -33.24 -19.60
C GLN A 26 22.63 -32.28 -18.69
N ALA A 27 21.41 -31.96 -19.07
CA ALA A 27 20.49 -31.10 -18.34
C ALA A 27 20.11 -31.75 -17.00
N ASN A 28 20.68 -31.24 -15.90
CA ASN A 28 20.09 -31.40 -14.58
C ASN A 28 18.82 -30.55 -14.54
N ALA A 29 17.67 -31.12 -14.16
CA ALA A 29 16.45 -30.35 -13.94
C ALA A 29 16.72 -29.29 -12.87
N GLN A 30 16.77 -28.01 -13.28
CA GLN A 30 16.94 -26.87 -12.39
C GLN A 30 15.67 -26.70 -11.56
N VAL A 31 15.78 -26.62 -10.23
CA VAL A 31 14.59 -26.70 -9.36
C VAL A 31 14.33 -25.45 -8.52
N ASN A 32 15.36 -24.71 -8.12
CA ASN A 32 15.16 -23.49 -7.32
C ASN A 32 14.83 -22.29 -8.21
N VAL A 33 13.86 -21.49 -7.79
CA VAL A 33 13.51 -20.18 -8.36
C VAL A 33 13.75 -19.15 -7.27
N THR A 34 14.97 -18.60 -7.24
CA THR A 34 15.43 -17.74 -6.12
C THR A 34 15.21 -16.26 -6.36
N GLN A 35 14.69 -15.89 -7.53
CA GLN A 35 14.57 -14.51 -7.96
C GLN A 35 13.50 -14.35 -9.05
N TYR A 36 13.06 -13.10 -9.28
CA TYR A 36 12.14 -12.76 -10.36
C TYR A 36 12.67 -13.25 -11.71
N HIS A 37 11.80 -13.92 -12.48
CA HIS A 37 12.13 -14.49 -13.80
C HIS A 37 13.30 -15.50 -13.78
N ASN A 38 13.52 -16.17 -12.64
CA ASN A 38 14.45 -17.29 -12.41
C ASN A 38 15.95 -17.00 -12.56
N HIS A 39 16.34 -16.10 -13.46
CA HIS A 39 17.72 -15.75 -13.75
C HIS A 39 17.98 -14.25 -13.59
N ILE A 40 19.25 -13.91 -13.37
CA ILE A 40 19.65 -12.51 -13.16
C ILE A 40 19.66 -11.69 -14.46
N SER A 41 19.68 -12.37 -15.61
CA SER A 41 19.41 -11.82 -16.94
C SER A 41 17.95 -11.34 -17.12
N ARG A 42 17.04 -11.79 -16.25
CA ARG A 42 15.58 -11.61 -16.33
C ARG A 42 14.90 -12.31 -17.51
N ASP A 43 15.53 -13.37 -18.05
CA ASP A 43 15.01 -14.07 -19.23
C ASP A 43 13.62 -14.71 -19.05
N GLY A 44 13.26 -15.11 -17.83
CA GLY A 44 11.98 -15.76 -17.51
C GLY A 44 11.88 -17.19 -18.00
N LEU A 45 13.00 -17.85 -18.28
CA LEU A 45 13.07 -19.23 -18.76
C LEU A 45 13.15 -20.23 -17.60
N TYR A 46 12.25 -21.20 -17.61
CA TYR A 46 12.18 -22.33 -16.70
C TYR A 46 12.38 -23.64 -17.47
N ILE A 47 13.44 -24.38 -17.13
CA ILE A 47 13.74 -25.65 -17.78
C ILE A 47 13.21 -26.80 -16.93
N ASP A 48 12.16 -27.44 -17.42
CA ASP A 48 11.55 -28.61 -16.81
C ASP A 48 11.08 -29.58 -17.90
N SER A 49 11.72 -30.75 -17.95
CA SER A 49 11.46 -31.81 -18.93
C SER A 49 10.00 -32.27 -19.01
N ALA A 50 9.19 -32.01 -17.98
CA ALA A 50 7.77 -32.37 -17.99
C ALA A 50 6.93 -31.46 -18.90
N PHE A 51 7.37 -30.22 -19.15
CA PHE A 51 6.62 -29.21 -19.91
C PHE A 51 6.76 -29.38 -21.44
N THR A 52 6.29 -30.51 -21.95
CA THR A 52 6.00 -30.66 -23.39
C THR A 52 4.71 -29.92 -23.74
N GLN A 53 4.54 -29.53 -25.01
CA GLN A 53 3.28 -28.92 -25.47
C GLN A 53 2.06 -29.82 -25.21
N SER A 54 2.23 -31.13 -25.42
CA SER A 54 1.17 -32.12 -25.18
C SER A 54 0.77 -32.24 -23.70
N ALA A 55 1.74 -32.20 -22.78
CA ALA A 55 1.47 -32.26 -21.34
C ALA A 55 0.84 -30.94 -20.87
N ALA A 56 1.38 -29.81 -21.32
CA ALA A 56 0.90 -28.47 -21.00
C ALA A 56 -0.55 -28.23 -21.43
N ALA A 57 -0.96 -28.79 -22.58
CA ALA A 57 -2.35 -28.72 -23.05
C ALA A 57 -3.35 -29.36 -22.07
N ASN A 58 -2.88 -30.25 -21.19
CA ASN A 58 -3.70 -30.96 -20.20
C ASN A 58 -3.40 -30.52 -18.76
N LEU A 59 -2.72 -29.38 -18.57
CA LEU A 59 -2.47 -28.78 -17.25
C LEU A 59 -3.79 -28.55 -16.50
N THR A 60 -3.83 -28.82 -15.19
CA THR A 60 -5.05 -28.62 -14.37
C THR A 60 -4.73 -27.88 -13.07
N ARG A 61 -5.67 -27.09 -12.56
CA ARG A 61 -5.52 -26.43 -11.26
C ARG A 61 -5.68 -27.43 -10.13
N GLU A 62 -4.78 -27.41 -9.15
CA GLU A 62 -4.88 -28.26 -7.95
C GLU A 62 -5.83 -27.63 -6.93
N LEU A 63 -7.07 -28.12 -6.88
CA LEU A 63 -8.13 -27.56 -6.01
C LEU A 63 -7.89 -27.77 -4.51
N ASN A 64 -7.10 -28.78 -4.15
CA ASN A 64 -6.78 -29.10 -2.76
C ASN A 64 -5.49 -28.42 -2.27
N PHE A 65 -4.85 -27.59 -3.09
CA PHE A 65 -3.68 -26.83 -2.67
C PHE A 65 -4.12 -25.72 -1.70
N ALA A 66 -3.72 -25.84 -0.43
CA ALA A 66 -4.13 -25.02 0.69
C ALA A 66 -3.36 -23.68 0.78
N GLY A 67 -3.08 -23.03 -0.35
CA GLY A 67 -2.25 -21.83 -0.45
C GLY A 67 -2.92 -20.53 0.01
N THR A 68 -3.76 -20.54 1.05
CA THR A 68 -4.40 -19.31 1.56
C THR A 68 -3.37 -18.45 2.29
N ILE A 69 -3.30 -17.17 1.92
CA ILE A 69 -2.45 -16.14 2.54
C ILE A 69 -3.29 -14.88 2.81
N VAL A 70 -2.76 -13.87 3.50
CA VAL A 70 -3.49 -12.64 3.81
C VAL A 70 -2.78 -11.41 3.26
N GLY A 71 -3.48 -10.64 2.44
CA GLY A 71 -3.01 -9.40 1.83
C GLY A 71 -2.91 -9.48 0.31
N ASN A 72 -2.74 -8.31 -0.31
CA ASN A 72 -2.58 -8.21 -1.75
C ASN A 72 -1.18 -8.69 -2.17
N VAL A 73 -1.07 -9.29 -3.35
CA VAL A 73 0.22 -9.80 -3.85
C VAL A 73 0.58 -9.17 -5.19
N TYR A 74 1.62 -8.34 -5.16
CA TYR A 74 2.23 -7.80 -6.37
C TYR A 74 3.51 -8.54 -6.77
N ALA A 75 4.18 -9.18 -5.82
CA ALA A 75 5.42 -9.91 -6.04
C ALA A 75 5.19 -11.25 -6.75
N GLN A 76 6.16 -11.68 -7.58
CA GLN A 76 6.25 -13.07 -8.02
C GLN A 76 6.61 -13.94 -6.80
N PRO A 77 6.04 -15.15 -6.65
CA PRO A 77 6.51 -16.10 -5.64
C PRO A 77 7.93 -16.61 -5.96
N LEU A 78 8.58 -17.22 -4.96
CA LEU A 78 9.85 -17.95 -5.13
C LEU A 78 9.65 -19.44 -4.83
N TYR A 79 10.57 -20.29 -5.28
CA TYR A 79 10.55 -21.73 -5.00
C TYR A 79 11.91 -22.20 -4.50
N ILE A 80 11.91 -22.96 -3.40
CA ILE A 80 13.11 -23.49 -2.75
C ILE A 80 12.95 -25.00 -2.57
N GLU A 81 13.79 -25.80 -3.20
CA GLU A 81 13.68 -27.27 -3.22
C GLU A 81 13.99 -27.92 -1.87
N GLY A 82 14.94 -27.37 -1.12
CA GLY A 82 15.40 -27.91 0.16
C GLY A 82 15.00 -27.02 1.34
N GLY A 83 13.73 -27.04 1.74
CA GLY A 83 13.24 -26.44 2.98
C GLY A 83 13.16 -27.43 4.15
N PRO A 84 12.79 -26.99 5.36
CA PRO A 84 12.80 -27.81 6.57
C PRO A 84 11.81 -28.98 6.52
N SER A 85 10.74 -28.83 5.75
CA SER A 85 9.67 -29.81 5.58
C SER A 85 9.53 -30.27 4.12
N GLY A 86 10.60 -30.12 3.33
CA GLY A 86 10.58 -30.38 1.89
C GLY A 86 10.56 -29.10 1.06
N PRO A 87 10.16 -29.17 -0.22
CA PRO A 87 10.16 -28.01 -1.10
C PRO A 87 9.13 -26.97 -0.66
N MET A 88 9.46 -25.68 -0.84
CA MET A 88 8.66 -24.56 -0.36
C MET A 88 8.40 -23.52 -1.45
N VAL A 89 7.24 -22.88 -1.38
CA VAL A 89 6.92 -21.67 -2.12
C VAL A 89 6.94 -20.48 -1.16
N ILE A 90 7.72 -19.44 -1.49
CA ILE A 90 7.72 -18.19 -0.72
C ILE A 90 6.79 -17.19 -1.39
N ALA A 91 5.89 -16.57 -0.62
CA ALA A 91 5.02 -15.48 -1.05
C ALA A 91 5.11 -14.30 -0.09
N VAL A 92 5.05 -13.08 -0.63
CA VAL A 92 5.05 -11.84 0.14
C VAL A 92 3.86 -10.97 -0.24
N THR A 93 3.41 -10.15 0.69
CA THR A 93 2.17 -9.37 0.54
C THR A 93 2.40 -7.89 0.83
N GLU A 94 1.55 -7.06 0.25
CA GLU A 94 1.46 -5.61 0.51
C GLU A 94 1.14 -5.32 1.99
N SER A 95 0.65 -6.31 2.74
CA SER A 95 0.45 -6.22 4.18
C SER A 95 1.70 -6.57 5.01
N ASN A 96 2.88 -6.61 4.38
CA ASN A 96 4.16 -6.98 4.98
C ASN A 96 4.21 -8.41 5.57
N ASN A 97 3.31 -9.29 5.15
CA ASN A 97 3.41 -10.72 5.49
C ASN A 97 4.30 -11.45 4.49
N VAL A 98 5.16 -12.31 5.01
CA VAL A 98 6.02 -13.26 4.31
C VAL A 98 5.60 -14.66 4.70
N TYR A 99 5.35 -15.52 3.73
CA TYR A 99 4.92 -16.90 3.91
C TYR A 99 5.93 -17.85 3.27
N ALA A 100 6.29 -18.92 3.96
CA ALA A 100 6.75 -20.15 3.33
C ALA A 100 5.64 -21.18 3.39
N LEU A 101 5.21 -21.63 2.21
CA LEU A 101 4.20 -22.64 2.02
C LEU A 101 4.86 -23.94 1.58
N ASP A 102 4.38 -25.08 2.05
CA ASP A 102 4.71 -26.39 1.53
C ASP A 102 4.34 -26.43 0.04
N ALA A 103 5.33 -26.67 -0.83
CA ALA A 103 5.11 -26.64 -2.27
C ALA A 103 4.26 -27.82 -2.77
N VAL A 104 4.10 -28.88 -1.97
CA VAL A 104 3.29 -30.06 -2.28
C VAL A 104 1.80 -29.75 -2.08
N ASN A 105 1.45 -29.23 -0.91
CA ASN A 105 0.07 -29.13 -0.44
C ASN A 105 -0.41 -27.70 -0.10
N GLY A 106 0.47 -26.71 -0.07
CA GLY A 106 0.15 -25.30 0.14
C GLY A 106 0.02 -24.86 1.59
N THR A 107 0.15 -25.77 2.57
CA THR A 107 0.07 -25.44 3.99
C THR A 107 1.23 -24.54 4.42
N ILE A 108 0.99 -23.66 5.39
CA ILE A 108 2.02 -22.75 5.91
C ILE A 108 3.05 -23.56 6.70
N ILE A 109 4.32 -23.48 6.29
CA ILE A 109 5.48 -23.97 7.05
C ILE A 109 5.86 -22.94 8.11
N TRP A 110 6.01 -21.69 7.68
CA TRP A 110 6.16 -20.54 8.58
C TRP A 110 5.58 -19.28 7.94
N GLN A 111 5.19 -18.33 8.77
CA GLN A 111 4.77 -17.00 8.34
C GLN A 111 5.39 -15.94 9.26
N ARG A 112 5.60 -14.75 8.72
CA ARG A 112 6.12 -13.61 9.47
C ARG A 112 5.57 -12.30 8.92
N ASN A 113 5.04 -11.45 9.80
CA ASN A 113 4.86 -10.05 9.50
C ASN A 113 6.15 -9.30 9.84
N VAL A 114 6.67 -8.49 8.91
CA VAL A 114 7.96 -7.79 9.09
C VAL A 114 7.81 -6.31 9.51
N GLY A 115 6.60 -5.90 9.89
CA GLY A 115 6.29 -4.54 10.34
C GLY A 115 4.94 -4.08 9.77
N ALA A 116 4.28 -3.14 10.43
CA ALA A 116 3.00 -2.63 9.95
C ALA A 116 3.18 -1.92 8.58
N PRO A 117 2.37 -2.26 7.56
CA PRO A 117 2.39 -1.55 6.27
C PRO A 117 1.89 -0.12 6.44
N VAL A 118 2.33 0.79 5.57
CA VAL A 118 1.85 2.17 5.58
C VAL A 118 0.43 2.19 5.01
N PRO A 119 -0.60 2.54 5.78
CA PRO A 119 -1.98 2.47 5.28
C PRO A 119 -2.24 3.58 4.26
N ALA A 120 -3.22 3.35 3.37
CA ALA A 120 -3.47 4.25 2.23
C ALA A 120 -3.57 5.75 2.60
N PRO A 121 -4.30 6.14 3.67
CA PRO A 121 -4.46 7.56 4.02
C PRO A 121 -3.16 8.26 4.43
N ASP A 122 -2.17 7.49 4.86
CA ASP A 122 -0.93 8.03 5.42
C ASP A 122 0.23 7.99 4.42
N ILE A 123 0.02 7.32 3.28
CA ILE A 123 0.91 7.47 2.14
C ILE A 123 0.60 8.84 1.55
N PRO A 124 1.58 9.77 1.46
CA PRO A 124 1.32 11.14 1.03
C PRO A 124 0.64 11.26 -0.34
N CYS A 125 0.66 10.18 -1.14
CA CYS A 125 0.36 10.21 -2.56
C CYS A 125 -0.26 8.93 -3.15
N THR A 126 -0.93 8.07 -2.38
CA THR A 126 -1.57 6.90 -3.01
C THR A 126 -2.99 7.21 -3.51
N ILE A 127 -3.38 6.56 -4.60
CA ILE A 127 -4.78 6.51 -5.05
C ILE A 127 -5.49 5.20 -4.69
N THR A 128 -4.80 4.17 -4.16
CA THR A 128 -5.43 2.94 -3.64
C THR A 128 -4.49 2.11 -2.74
N GLY A 129 -5.00 1.61 -1.62
CA GLY A 129 -4.37 0.53 -0.82
C GLY A 129 -3.28 0.99 0.16
N SER A 130 -3.06 0.20 1.22
CA SER A 130 -1.85 0.29 2.05
C SER A 130 -0.62 -0.07 1.22
N MET A 131 0.60 0.34 1.58
CA MET A 131 1.84 -0.14 0.97
C MET A 131 2.75 -0.83 1.96
N GLY A 132 3.23 -2.00 1.54
CA GLY A 132 4.18 -2.84 2.25
C GLY A 132 5.12 -3.52 1.27
N ILE A 133 5.17 -4.86 1.25
CA ILE A 133 6.02 -5.61 0.33
C ILE A 133 5.36 -5.72 -1.06
N ILE A 134 5.92 -5.05 -2.07
CA ILE A 134 5.42 -5.09 -3.45
C ILE A 134 6.48 -5.52 -4.48
N SER A 135 7.79 -5.48 -4.15
CA SER A 135 8.83 -6.07 -4.99
C SER A 135 8.89 -7.58 -4.84
N THR A 136 9.45 -8.25 -5.85
CA THR A 136 9.82 -9.65 -5.73
C THR A 136 11.12 -9.79 -4.91
N PRO A 137 11.10 -10.58 -3.81
CA PRO A 137 12.29 -10.89 -3.01
C PRO A 137 13.37 -11.65 -3.79
N VAL A 138 14.55 -11.80 -3.18
CA VAL A 138 15.63 -12.63 -3.70
C VAL A 138 16.22 -13.51 -2.61
N VAL A 139 16.56 -14.76 -2.95
CA VAL A 139 17.19 -15.71 -2.02
C VAL A 139 18.64 -15.96 -2.42
N ASP A 140 19.57 -15.76 -1.48
CA ASP A 140 20.88 -16.37 -1.55
C ASP A 140 20.83 -17.77 -0.92
N LEU A 141 20.88 -18.79 -1.78
CA LEU A 141 20.84 -20.18 -1.33
C LEU A 141 22.07 -20.58 -0.51
N ALA A 142 23.23 -19.96 -0.76
CA ALA A 142 24.47 -20.32 -0.08
C ALA A 142 24.40 -19.98 1.41
N SER A 143 23.90 -18.79 1.74
CA SER A 143 23.67 -18.37 3.14
C SER A 143 22.30 -18.71 3.69
N ARG A 144 21.39 -19.29 2.88
CA ARG A 144 19.98 -19.53 3.24
C ARG A 144 19.26 -18.23 3.65
N ALA A 145 19.60 -17.13 3.01
CA ALA A 145 19.04 -15.81 3.31
C ALA A 145 18.04 -15.36 2.24
N LEU A 146 16.84 -15.02 2.67
CA LEU A 146 15.78 -14.35 1.90
C LEU A 146 15.89 -12.85 2.14
N PHE A 147 16.03 -12.06 1.08
CA PHE A 147 16.10 -10.60 1.14
C PHE A 147 14.88 -9.97 0.50
N LEU A 148 14.34 -8.95 1.15
CA LEU A 148 13.17 -8.19 0.72
C LEU A 148 13.27 -6.74 1.21
N ASP A 149 12.50 -5.85 0.59
CA ASP A 149 12.25 -4.51 1.12
C ASP A 149 10.79 -4.39 1.58
N ALA A 150 10.59 -3.81 2.76
CA ALA A 150 9.29 -3.54 3.32
C ALA A 150 9.16 -2.05 3.64
N MET A 151 8.12 -1.43 3.08
CA MET A 151 7.68 -0.11 3.52
C MET A 151 6.88 -0.28 4.80
N VAL A 152 7.27 0.41 5.86
CA VAL A 152 6.70 0.22 7.20
C VAL A 152 6.40 1.55 7.87
N THR A 153 5.44 1.52 8.79
CA THR A 153 5.19 2.62 9.72
C THR A 153 5.03 2.10 11.16
N PRO A 154 5.90 2.51 12.09
CA PRO A 154 5.79 2.08 13.49
C PRO A 154 4.72 2.83 14.29
N ASP A 155 4.19 3.93 13.74
CA ASP A 155 3.36 4.92 14.44
C ASP A 155 2.09 5.31 13.66
N GLY A 156 1.63 4.42 12.78
CA GLY A 156 0.36 4.59 12.07
C GLY A 156 0.38 5.77 11.10
N GLY A 157 1.45 5.88 10.32
CA GLY A 157 1.57 6.79 9.18
C GLY A 157 2.50 7.99 9.36
N ALA A 158 2.80 8.39 10.61
CA ALA A 158 3.57 9.60 10.87
C ALA A 158 5.06 9.45 10.49
N THR A 159 5.63 8.26 10.73
CA THR A 159 6.96 7.87 10.29
C THR A 159 6.82 6.80 9.22
N ILE A 160 7.41 7.07 8.06
CA ILE A 160 7.49 6.12 6.95
C ILE A 160 8.94 5.70 6.80
N LYS A 161 9.18 4.39 6.73
CA LYS A 161 10.51 3.81 6.53
C LYS A 161 10.49 2.78 5.43
N HIS A 162 11.63 2.64 4.76
CA HIS A 162 11.97 1.45 4.00
C HIS A 162 13.01 0.66 4.80
N TYR A 163 12.68 -0.59 5.10
CA TYR A 163 13.63 -1.53 5.66
C TYR A 163 13.97 -2.60 4.64
N ILE A 164 15.26 -2.70 4.30
CA ILE A 164 15.79 -3.87 3.61
C ILE A 164 16.05 -4.92 4.69
N ILE A 165 15.42 -6.07 4.55
CA ILE A 165 15.36 -7.12 5.57
C ILE A 165 15.99 -8.39 5.01
N SER A 166 16.77 -9.08 5.84
CA SER A 166 17.21 -10.44 5.60
C SER A 166 16.54 -11.39 6.58
N LEU A 167 15.85 -12.40 6.06
CA LEU A 167 15.28 -13.50 6.83
C LEU A 167 16.05 -14.78 6.52
N ASN A 168 16.20 -15.65 7.51
CA ASN A 168 16.56 -17.04 7.27
C ASN A 168 15.41 -17.71 6.52
N VAL A 169 15.66 -18.21 5.31
CA VAL A 169 14.62 -18.74 4.41
C VAL A 169 13.95 -20.01 4.94
N ASP A 170 14.59 -20.71 5.88
CA ASP A 170 14.06 -21.93 6.49
C ASP A 170 13.12 -21.65 7.66
N THR A 171 13.38 -20.59 8.42
CA THR A 171 12.69 -20.34 9.71
C THR A 171 11.88 -19.04 9.72
N GLY A 172 12.09 -18.18 8.74
CA GLY A 172 11.57 -16.81 8.71
C GLY A 172 12.25 -15.87 9.71
N ALA A 173 13.21 -16.32 10.52
CA ALA A 173 13.89 -15.48 11.51
C ALA A 173 14.69 -14.34 10.85
N ILE A 174 14.66 -13.12 11.39
CA ILE A 174 15.54 -12.03 10.90
C ILE A 174 16.99 -12.42 11.16
N ASN A 175 17.84 -12.34 10.14
CA ASN A 175 19.25 -12.65 10.26
C ASN A 175 19.98 -11.56 11.07
N PRO A 176 20.99 -11.92 11.89
CA PRO A 176 21.76 -10.94 12.65
C PRO A 176 22.36 -9.83 11.77
N GLY A 177 22.31 -8.59 12.25
CA GLY A 177 22.80 -7.40 11.52
C GLY A 177 21.78 -6.73 10.60
N TRP A 178 20.56 -7.26 10.52
CA TRP A 178 19.43 -6.70 9.77
C TRP A 178 18.31 -6.26 10.72
N PRO A 179 17.40 -5.33 10.31
CA PRO A 179 17.26 -4.70 9.00
C PRO A 179 18.18 -3.49 8.76
N VAL A 180 18.26 -3.04 7.50
CA VAL A 180 18.90 -1.78 7.09
C VAL A 180 17.83 -0.71 6.93
N ASP A 181 17.95 0.41 7.67
CA ASP A 181 17.16 1.63 7.46
C ASP A 181 17.71 2.40 6.25
N VAL A 182 16.94 2.43 5.16
CA VAL A 182 17.38 3.03 3.90
C VAL A 182 17.52 4.54 4.03
N GLU A 183 16.65 5.21 4.78
CA GLU A 183 16.72 6.67 4.97
C GLU A 183 18.02 7.09 5.65
N LEU A 184 18.45 6.32 6.66
CA LEU A 184 19.66 6.63 7.43
C LEU A 184 20.95 6.30 6.69
N THR A 185 20.90 5.43 5.69
CA THR A 185 22.10 4.84 5.09
C THR A 185 22.29 5.20 3.61
N ALA A 186 21.21 5.42 2.85
CA ALA A 186 21.29 5.75 1.43
C ALA A 186 21.41 7.26 1.21
N GLN A 187 22.60 7.68 0.77
CA GLN A 187 22.89 9.05 0.33
C GLN A 187 23.73 9.00 -0.95
N TYR A 188 23.50 9.96 -1.84
CA TYR A 188 24.26 10.09 -3.08
C TYR A 188 24.42 11.56 -3.46
N ASN A 189 25.66 12.03 -3.61
CA ASN A 189 25.99 13.41 -4.02
C ASN A 189 25.25 14.52 -3.23
N GLY A 190 25.02 14.30 -1.94
CA GLY A 190 24.32 15.26 -1.07
C GLY A 190 22.78 15.15 -1.10
N THR A 191 22.23 14.27 -1.94
CA THR A 191 20.82 13.87 -1.90
C THR A 191 20.64 12.74 -0.88
N THR A 192 19.66 12.86 0.00
CA THR A 192 19.27 11.84 0.98
C THR A 192 18.02 11.12 0.49
N PHE A 193 17.93 9.82 0.73
CA PHE A 193 16.73 9.03 0.42
C PHE A 193 15.53 9.51 1.24
N THR A 194 14.37 9.72 0.60
CA THR A 194 13.13 10.13 1.26
C THR A 194 12.10 9.01 1.20
N PRO A 195 11.83 8.28 2.30
CA PRO A 195 10.95 7.12 2.26
C PRO A 195 9.51 7.42 1.79
N ALA A 196 8.98 8.58 2.16
CA ALA A 196 7.56 8.92 1.97
C ALA A 196 7.14 9.10 0.50
N THR A 197 8.08 9.26 -0.42
CA THR A 197 7.83 9.50 -1.85
C THR A 197 8.37 8.38 -2.75
N GLN A 198 8.95 7.32 -2.16
CA GLN A 198 9.65 6.27 -2.88
C GLN A 198 8.94 4.92 -2.76
N ALA A 199 8.87 4.15 -3.84
CA ALA A 199 8.25 2.83 -3.87
C ALA A 199 9.23 1.76 -4.37
N GLN A 200 9.22 0.62 -3.69
CA GLN A 200 10.04 -0.55 -3.98
C GLN A 200 9.33 -1.54 -4.92
N ARG A 201 9.05 -1.14 -6.16
CA ARG A 201 8.30 -2.00 -7.12
C ARG A 201 9.19 -2.96 -7.91
N ALA A 202 10.43 -2.56 -8.17
CA ALA A 202 11.40 -3.32 -8.94
C ALA A 202 11.87 -4.58 -8.19
N ALA A 203 11.98 -5.71 -8.88
CA ALA A 203 12.53 -6.93 -8.30
C ALA A 203 13.99 -6.77 -7.85
N LEU A 204 14.31 -7.34 -6.68
CA LEU A 204 15.66 -7.31 -6.11
C LEU A 204 16.63 -8.20 -6.88
N ALA A 205 17.93 -7.95 -6.76
CA ALA A 205 18.98 -8.74 -7.37
C ALA A 205 20.19 -8.91 -6.45
N ILE A 206 20.94 -10.01 -6.62
CA ILE A 206 22.23 -10.22 -5.97
C ILE A 206 23.29 -10.38 -7.05
N VAL A 207 24.31 -9.53 -7.07
CA VAL A 207 25.48 -9.68 -7.94
C VAL A 207 26.73 -9.76 -7.07
N GLY A 208 27.45 -10.88 -7.19
CA GLY A 208 28.54 -11.21 -6.27
C GLY A 208 28.01 -11.32 -4.84
N ASN A 209 28.53 -10.48 -3.93
CA ASN A 209 28.17 -10.46 -2.51
C ASN A 209 27.33 -9.21 -2.14
N ILE A 210 26.75 -8.52 -3.12
CA ILE A 210 25.98 -7.29 -2.90
C ILE A 210 24.53 -7.54 -3.31
N LEU A 211 23.62 -7.25 -2.39
CA LEU A 211 22.19 -7.16 -2.61
C LEU A 211 21.85 -5.78 -3.20
N TYR A 212 20.99 -5.74 -4.21
CA TYR A 212 20.54 -4.50 -4.84
C TYR A 212 19.03 -4.34 -4.75
N VAL A 213 18.60 -3.16 -4.33
CA VAL A 213 17.20 -2.74 -4.24
C VAL A 213 17.03 -1.44 -5.02
N ALA A 214 16.01 -1.38 -5.86
CA ALA A 214 15.73 -0.21 -6.70
C ALA A 214 14.40 0.43 -6.32
N TYR A 215 14.34 1.77 -6.39
CA TYR A 215 13.16 2.54 -6.01
C TYR A 215 12.70 3.48 -7.13
N GLY A 216 11.39 3.56 -7.28
CA GLY A 216 10.68 4.55 -8.08
C GLY A 216 9.82 5.46 -7.21
N SER A 217 8.87 6.18 -7.80
CA SER A 217 7.96 7.07 -7.07
C SER A 217 6.76 6.33 -6.47
N ILE A 218 6.14 6.98 -5.49
CA ILE A 218 4.75 6.76 -5.12
C ILE A 218 3.90 7.76 -5.90
N ASP A 219 3.26 7.27 -6.98
CA ASP A 219 2.33 8.05 -7.83
C ASP A 219 2.87 9.38 -8.37
N ASP A 220 4.19 9.45 -8.60
CA ASP A 220 4.89 10.61 -9.15
C ASP A 220 4.67 11.93 -8.42
N CYS A 221 4.30 11.86 -7.14
CA CYS A 221 4.08 13.04 -6.32
C CYS A 221 5.37 13.55 -5.67
N ASP A 222 5.39 14.85 -5.42
CA ASP A 222 6.44 15.52 -4.64
C ASP A 222 7.88 15.21 -5.14
N LEU A 223 8.89 15.55 -4.35
CA LEU A 223 10.29 15.30 -4.65
C LEU A 223 10.64 13.81 -4.45
N TYR A 224 10.91 13.11 -5.55
CA TYR A 224 11.50 11.77 -5.56
C TYR A 224 12.67 11.69 -6.55
N HIS A 225 13.52 10.68 -6.38
CA HIS A 225 14.60 10.34 -7.31
C HIS A 225 14.55 8.84 -7.66
N GLY A 226 15.12 8.45 -8.79
CA GLY A 226 15.40 7.04 -9.06
C GLY A 226 16.56 6.59 -8.21
N TRP A 227 16.39 5.55 -7.38
CA TRP A 227 17.45 5.04 -6.52
C TRP A 227 17.84 3.61 -6.85
N LEU A 228 19.14 3.33 -6.81
CA LEU A 228 19.70 1.99 -6.75
C LEU A 228 20.57 1.88 -5.50
N VAL A 229 20.14 1.08 -4.53
CA VAL A 229 20.81 0.88 -3.24
C VAL A 229 21.50 -0.49 -3.26
N GLY A 230 22.79 -0.53 -2.95
CA GLY A 230 23.61 -1.72 -2.82
C GLY A 230 24.02 -1.99 -1.38
N VAL A 231 23.69 -3.18 -0.87
CA VAL A 231 23.99 -3.62 0.50
C VAL A 231 24.89 -4.85 0.45
N PRO A 232 26.16 -4.76 0.91
CA PRO A 232 27.01 -5.93 1.07
C PRO A 232 26.40 -6.93 2.05
N ILE A 233 26.14 -8.16 1.61
CA ILE A 233 25.38 -9.16 2.39
C ILE A 233 26.08 -9.53 3.71
N ASN A 234 27.41 -9.57 3.69
CA ASN A 234 28.24 -9.87 4.85
C ASN A 234 28.59 -8.65 5.73
N ASN A 235 28.18 -7.45 5.31
CA ASN A 235 28.41 -6.21 6.05
C ASN A 235 27.30 -5.20 5.73
N PRO A 236 26.07 -5.43 6.24
CA PRO A 236 24.91 -4.61 5.91
C PRO A 236 25.02 -3.14 6.36
N ALA A 237 25.99 -2.80 7.21
CA ALA A 237 26.27 -1.42 7.60
C ALA A 237 27.00 -0.61 6.52
N SER A 238 27.61 -1.24 5.51
CA SER A 238 28.36 -0.57 4.43
C SER A 238 27.52 -0.36 3.18
N VAL A 239 26.37 0.30 3.34
CA VAL A 239 25.46 0.63 2.24
C VAL A 239 26.13 1.58 1.26
N THR A 240 25.90 1.31 -0.02
CA THR A 240 26.27 2.17 -1.15
C THR A 240 25.01 2.50 -1.93
N ALA A 241 24.94 3.67 -2.57
CA ALA A 241 23.76 4.06 -3.31
C ALA A 241 24.12 4.93 -4.51
N TRP A 242 23.25 4.91 -5.51
CA TRP A 242 23.19 5.86 -6.60
C TRP A 242 21.78 6.44 -6.69
N ALA A 243 21.68 7.71 -7.04
CA ALA A 243 20.43 8.38 -7.37
C ALA A 243 20.54 9.15 -8.69
N THR A 244 19.41 9.29 -9.39
CA THR A 244 19.32 10.24 -10.51
C THR A 244 19.67 11.66 -10.04
N SER A 245 20.46 12.39 -10.83
CA SER A 245 20.83 13.76 -10.47
C SER A 245 19.68 14.74 -10.69
N ALA A 246 18.79 14.45 -11.65
CA ALA A 246 17.51 15.13 -11.78
C ALA A 246 16.45 14.51 -10.86
N MET A 247 15.51 15.35 -10.44
CA MET A 247 14.26 14.92 -9.81
C MET A 247 13.49 14.01 -10.77
N GLY A 248 12.84 12.97 -10.24
CA GLY A 248 12.18 11.94 -11.03
C GLY A 248 13.10 10.75 -11.31
N GLY A 249 12.92 10.11 -12.47
CA GLY A 249 13.80 9.06 -12.96
C GLY A 249 13.63 7.71 -12.26
N GLY A 250 12.43 7.44 -11.73
CA GLY A 250 12.15 6.27 -10.90
C GLY A 250 12.49 4.94 -11.58
N ILE A 251 13.01 3.98 -10.82
CA ILE A 251 13.25 2.60 -11.29
C ILE A 251 12.10 1.73 -10.78
N TRP A 252 11.02 1.63 -11.57
CA TRP A 252 9.74 1.08 -11.09
C TRP A 252 9.24 -0.14 -11.86
N GLY A 253 9.82 -0.47 -13.02
CA GLY A 253 9.43 -1.64 -13.80
C GLY A 253 9.59 -2.94 -13.01
N VAL A 254 8.59 -3.82 -13.08
CA VAL A 254 8.54 -5.06 -12.26
C VAL A 254 9.71 -6.02 -12.55
N GLY A 255 10.25 -6.02 -13.78
CA GLY A 255 11.46 -6.76 -14.14
C GLY A 255 12.70 -6.33 -13.37
N GLY A 256 12.69 -5.11 -12.83
CA GLY A 256 13.69 -4.56 -11.94
C GLY A 256 15.10 -4.56 -12.52
N ILE A 257 16.04 -5.05 -11.72
CA ILE A 257 17.48 -4.99 -12.01
C ILE A 257 17.90 -6.24 -12.78
N ALA A 258 18.43 -6.10 -13.98
CA ALA A 258 19.04 -7.19 -14.73
C ALA A 258 20.57 -7.20 -14.59
N SER A 259 21.23 -8.33 -14.84
CA SER A 259 22.68 -8.42 -14.80
C SER A 259 23.22 -9.45 -15.78
N ASP A 260 24.41 -9.18 -16.32
CA ASP A 260 25.22 -10.12 -17.08
C ASP A 260 26.13 -10.99 -16.17
N GLY A 261 25.93 -10.91 -14.85
CA GLY A 261 26.73 -11.57 -13.82
C GLY A 261 27.87 -10.71 -13.27
N THR A 262 28.19 -9.58 -13.91
CA THR A 262 29.22 -8.63 -13.45
C THR A 262 28.66 -7.22 -13.29
N ASN A 263 27.93 -6.72 -14.29
CA ASN A 263 27.35 -5.39 -14.32
C ASN A 263 25.84 -5.46 -14.12
N LEU A 264 25.27 -4.38 -13.60
CA LEU A 264 23.82 -4.23 -13.40
C LEU A 264 23.25 -3.35 -14.50
N PHE A 265 22.01 -3.61 -14.88
CA PHE A 265 21.26 -2.82 -15.85
C PHE A 265 19.92 -2.47 -15.23
N VAL A 266 19.57 -1.18 -15.23
CA VAL A 266 18.25 -0.67 -14.82
C VAL A 266 17.70 0.26 -15.88
N ALA A 267 16.39 0.47 -15.87
CA ALA A 267 15.71 1.46 -16.71
C ALA A 267 15.05 2.51 -15.82
N THR A 268 15.23 3.78 -16.13
CA THR A 268 14.67 4.93 -15.39
C THR A 268 13.49 5.54 -16.14
N GLY A 269 12.50 6.05 -15.40
CA GLY A 269 11.33 6.76 -15.95
C GLY A 269 11.54 8.27 -16.13
N ASN A 270 10.44 9.03 -16.20
CA ASN A 270 10.47 10.46 -16.50
C ASN A 270 11.27 11.26 -15.47
N THR A 271 12.09 12.21 -15.92
CA THR A 271 12.69 13.24 -15.08
C THR A 271 12.01 14.59 -15.23
N TYR A 272 12.11 15.40 -14.18
CA TYR A 272 11.41 16.69 -14.09
C TYR A 272 12.39 17.85 -13.95
N ASN A 273 11.98 19.02 -14.42
CA ASN A 273 12.71 20.28 -14.25
C ASN A 273 14.17 20.27 -14.74
N THR A 274 14.49 19.43 -15.72
CA THR A 274 15.85 19.22 -16.23
C THR A 274 16.36 20.35 -17.13
N GLY A 275 15.45 21.15 -17.70
CA GLY A 275 15.80 22.19 -18.67
C GLY A 275 16.46 21.64 -19.94
N GLY A 276 16.22 20.36 -20.27
CA GLY A 276 16.86 19.67 -21.40
C GLY A 276 18.28 19.18 -21.13
N ILE A 277 18.78 19.31 -19.90
CA ILE A 277 20.06 18.74 -19.46
C ILE A 277 19.78 17.34 -18.91
N TRP A 278 20.38 16.32 -19.52
CA TRP A 278 20.14 14.94 -19.09
C TRP A 278 20.66 14.68 -17.67
N GLY A 279 19.78 14.17 -16.81
CA GLY A 279 20.04 13.96 -15.38
C GLY A 279 19.79 12.53 -14.89
N GLY A 280 19.86 11.54 -15.79
CA GLY A 280 19.70 10.12 -15.46
C GLY A 280 18.30 9.53 -15.67
N GLY A 281 17.34 10.32 -16.15
CA GLY A 281 16.00 9.85 -16.53
C GLY A 281 15.94 9.23 -17.92
N GLU A 282 14.85 8.51 -18.18
CA GLU A 282 14.51 7.95 -19.49
C GLU A 282 15.66 7.16 -20.15
N ALA A 283 16.36 6.36 -19.34
CA ALA A 283 17.59 5.72 -19.77
C ALA A 283 17.69 4.26 -19.32
N VAL A 284 18.38 3.45 -20.13
CA VAL A 284 19.01 2.22 -19.67
C VAL A 284 20.38 2.58 -19.14
N ILE A 285 20.67 2.23 -17.88
CA ILE A 285 21.95 2.55 -17.23
C ILE A 285 22.63 1.26 -16.80
N ARG A 286 23.91 1.15 -17.14
CA ARG A 286 24.83 0.08 -16.73
C ARG A 286 25.65 0.55 -15.52
N PHE A 287 25.67 -0.25 -14.46
CA PHE A 287 26.46 -0.02 -13.26
C PHE A 287 27.50 -1.11 -13.08
N GLN A 288 28.66 -0.71 -12.55
CA GLN A 288 29.60 -1.66 -11.95
C GLN A 288 29.12 -2.03 -10.53
N PRO A 289 29.61 -3.14 -9.95
CA PRO A 289 29.27 -3.51 -8.57
C PRO A 289 29.54 -2.37 -7.57
N GLY A 290 28.64 -2.17 -6.61
CA GLY A 290 28.72 -1.08 -5.63
C GLY A 290 27.92 0.17 -6.00
N PRO A 291 26.69 -0.01 -6.51
CA PRO A 291 26.21 0.52 -7.80
C PRO A 291 26.96 1.77 -8.32
N ILE A 292 28.10 1.56 -8.98
CA ILE A 292 28.94 2.67 -9.47
C ILE A 292 28.54 3.03 -10.91
N PHE A 293 28.07 4.26 -11.09
CA PHE A 293 27.82 4.85 -12.40
C PHE A 293 28.97 5.78 -12.81
N THR A 294 29.61 5.51 -13.95
CA THR A 294 30.79 6.28 -14.38
C THR A 294 30.44 7.58 -15.12
N GLY A 295 29.20 7.72 -15.61
CA GLY A 295 28.80 8.81 -16.52
C GLY A 295 29.32 8.68 -17.95
N SER A 296 30.10 7.62 -18.26
CA SER A 296 30.61 7.37 -19.61
C SER A 296 29.46 7.00 -20.56
N THR A 297 29.54 7.44 -21.81
CA THR A 297 28.53 7.11 -22.83
C THR A 297 28.41 5.59 -23.08
N GLY A 298 29.44 4.80 -22.78
CA GLY A 298 29.34 3.33 -22.84
C GLY A 298 28.44 2.71 -21.76
N ASP A 299 28.14 3.44 -20.69
CA ASP A 299 27.43 2.96 -19.50
C ASP A 299 25.98 3.44 -19.40
N TYR A 300 25.47 4.20 -20.37
CA TYR A 300 24.04 4.49 -20.42
C TYR A 300 23.58 4.68 -21.85
N TRP A 301 22.28 4.51 -22.08
CA TRP A 301 21.61 4.89 -23.29
C TRP A 301 20.33 5.65 -22.95
N ALA A 302 20.13 6.79 -23.58
CA ALA A 302 18.85 7.50 -23.57
C ALA A 302 18.48 7.81 -25.04
N PRO A 303 17.21 7.68 -25.43
CA PRO A 303 16.81 7.99 -26.80
C PRO A 303 16.98 9.48 -27.09
N LEU A 304 17.22 9.85 -28.34
CA LEU A 304 17.44 11.26 -28.74
C LEU A 304 16.28 12.20 -28.34
N ASP A 305 15.08 11.64 -28.19
CA ASP A 305 13.86 12.32 -27.83
C ASP A 305 13.46 12.12 -26.36
N TRP A 306 14.37 11.63 -25.49
CA TRP A 306 14.14 11.44 -24.05
C TRP A 306 13.46 12.66 -23.40
N PHE A 307 13.96 13.87 -23.68
CA PHE A 307 13.45 15.11 -23.11
C PHE A 307 12.21 15.65 -23.82
N THR A 308 12.10 15.43 -25.14
CA THR A 308 11.09 16.09 -25.98
C THR A 308 9.85 15.24 -26.22
N GLN A 309 9.95 13.93 -26.01
CA GLN A 309 8.85 12.99 -26.13
C GLN A 309 8.62 12.27 -24.80
N LEU A 310 9.63 11.58 -24.26
CA LEU A 310 9.37 10.67 -23.14
C LEU A 310 8.97 11.43 -21.86
N ASP A 311 9.81 12.35 -21.40
CA ASP A 311 9.55 13.19 -20.22
C ASP A 311 8.26 14.04 -20.37
N GLN A 312 7.96 14.53 -21.57
CA GLN A 312 6.83 15.47 -21.79
C GLN A 312 5.47 14.78 -21.85
N PHE A 313 5.44 13.51 -22.26
CA PHE A 313 4.19 12.79 -22.51
C PHE A 313 4.01 11.58 -21.60
N ASN A 314 4.81 11.45 -20.54
CA ASN A 314 4.74 10.35 -19.59
C ASN A 314 4.86 8.98 -20.32
N GLN A 315 5.89 8.85 -21.15
CA GLN A 315 6.12 7.67 -21.97
C GLN A 315 7.23 6.75 -21.44
N ASP A 316 7.68 6.95 -20.21
CA ASP A 316 8.55 6.09 -19.39
C ASP A 316 9.21 4.87 -20.08
N LEU A 317 10.51 4.96 -20.29
CA LEU A 317 11.36 3.82 -20.62
C LEU A 317 11.48 2.81 -19.47
N GLY A 318 11.34 3.27 -18.21
CA GLY A 318 11.45 2.46 -17.00
C GLY A 318 10.38 1.37 -16.80
N SER A 319 9.37 1.32 -17.66
CA SER A 319 8.11 0.60 -17.43
C SER A 319 8.17 -0.93 -17.40
N SER A 320 9.14 -1.53 -18.08
CA SER A 320 9.27 -3.00 -18.20
C SER A 320 10.57 -3.56 -17.61
N GLY A 321 11.51 -2.68 -17.24
CA GLY A 321 12.89 -3.04 -16.90
C GLY A 321 13.72 -3.49 -18.13
N PRO A 322 15.06 -3.50 -18.04
CA PRO A 322 15.92 -4.01 -19.11
C PRO A 322 15.87 -5.54 -19.20
N LEU A 323 15.79 -6.07 -20.42
CA LEU A 323 15.90 -7.50 -20.71
C LEU A 323 17.23 -7.77 -21.43
N LEU A 324 18.08 -8.63 -20.89
CA LEU A 324 19.35 -8.97 -21.52
C LEU A 324 19.15 -10.10 -22.52
N VAL A 325 19.56 -9.88 -23.77
CA VAL A 325 19.32 -10.81 -24.88
C VAL A 325 20.63 -11.12 -25.58
N ASP A 326 20.97 -12.40 -25.69
CA ASP A 326 22.08 -12.86 -26.50
C ASP A 326 21.57 -13.43 -27.83
N VAL A 327 22.12 -12.93 -28.94
CA VAL A 327 21.82 -13.37 -30.31
C VAL A 327 23.11 -13.85 -30.97
N PRO A 328 23.47 -15.14 -30.81
CA PRO A 328 24.70 -15.68 -31.36
C PRO A 328 24.76 -15.53 -32.89
N GLY A 329 25.88 -15.02 -33.39
CA GLY A 329 26.09 -14.73 -34.82
C GLY A 329 25.65 -13.33 -35.26
N ALA A 330 24.95 -12.56 -34.43
CA ALA A 330 24.68 -11.15 -34.68
C ALA A 330 25.90 -10.27 -34.30
N THR A 331 25.99 -9.08 -34.89
CA THR A 331 26.99 -8.07 -34.51
C THR A 331 26.28 -6.74 -34.21
N PRO A 332 26.21 -6.30 -32.94
CA PRO A 332 26.66 -7.00 -31.73
C PRO A 332 25.77 -8.20 -31.37
N SER A 333 26.35 -9.19 -30.69
CA SER A 333 25.63 -10.41 -30.24
C SER A 333 25.04 -10.29 -28.84
N GLN A 334 25.49 -9.32 -28.06
CA GLN A 334 25.08 -9.10 -26.68
C GLN A 334 24.26 -7.81 -26.62
N LEU A 335 22.96 -7.95 -26.36
CA LEU A 335 21.98 -6.89 -26.54
C LEU A 335 21.20 -6.62 -25.25
N VAL A 336 20.59 -5.44 -25.21
CA VAL A 336 19.57 -5.08 -24.22
C VAL A 336 18.31 -4.69 -24.97
N VAL A 337 17.17 -5.21 -24.53
CA VAL A 337 15.86 -4.76 -24.97
C VAL A 337 15.26 -3.90 -23.87
N ALA A 338 14.88 -2.68 -24.21
CA ALA A 338 14.15 -1.76 -23.34
C ALA A 338 12.80 -1.43 -23.98
N MET A 339 11.75 -1.36 -23.18
CA MET A 339 10.40 -1.09 -23.65
C MET A 339 9.80 0.08 -22.90
N SER A 340 9.04 0.90 -23.61
CA SER A 340 8.48 2.13 -23.08
C SER A 340 6.96 2.11 -22.97
N LYS A 341 6.43 2.94 -22.08
CA LYS A 341 5.00 3.23 -21.96
C LYS A 341 4.45 3.93 -23.21
N GLY A 342 5.33 4.52 -24.03
CA GLY A 342 5.03 4.97 -25.39
C GLY A 342 4.82 3.86 -26.43
N ALA A 343 4.83 2.59 -26.01
CA ALA A 343 4.62 1.41 -26.85
C ALA A 343 5.76 1.08 -27.82
N TYR A 344 6.96 1.60 -27.57
CA TYR A 344 8.16 1.28 -28.35
C TYR A 344 9.00 0.21 -27.65
N ALA A 345 9.66 -0.63 -28.45
CA ALA A 345 10.77 -1.45 -28.01
C ALA A 345 12.05 -0.96 -28.70
N TYR A 346 13.14 -0.92 -27.94
CA TYR A 346 14.45 -0.44 -28.35
C TYR A 346 15.48 -1.55 -28.17
N LEU A 347 16.34 -1.73 -29.17
CA LEU A 347 17.43 -2.69 -29.17
C LEU A 347 18.76 -1.95 -29.03
N LEU A 348 19.53 -2.32 -28.01
CA LEU A 348 20.75 -1.61 -27.61
C LEU A 348 21.95 -2.57 -27.56
N ASN A 349 23.16 -2.02 -27.73
CA ASN A 349 24.39 -2.78 -27.57
C ASN A 349 24.76 -2.88 -26.09
N ARG A 350 24.71 -4.08 -25.49
CA ARG A 350 24.99 -4.27 -24.06
C ARG A 350 26.41 -3.84 -23.65
N ASN A 351 27.37 -3.96 -24.56
CA ASN A 351 28.77 -3.67 -24.26
C ASN A 351 29.12 -2.19 -24.41
N ASN A 352 28.31 -1.44 -25.15
CA ASN A 352 28.50 -0.01 -25.37
C ASN A 352 27.14 0.65 -25.64
N LEU A 353 26.52 1.17 -24.59
CA LEU A 353 25.15 1.70 -24.65
C LEU A 353 25.03 2.99 -25.49
N GLY A 354 26.12 3.74 -25.66
CA GLY A 354 26.23 4.81 -26.65
C GLY A 354 25.84 6.21 -26.18
N GLY A 355 25.30 6.38 -24.97
CA GLY A 355 24.87 7.65 -24.42
C GLY A 355 23.55 8.12 -25.04
N ILE A 356 23.36 9.43 -25.18
CA ILE A 356 22.18 10.00 -25.83
C ILE A 356 22.29 9.84 -27.35
N THR A 357 21.75 8.74 -27.88
CA THR A 357 21.97 8.33 -29.27
C THR A 357 20.78 7.56 -29.83
N ALA A 358 20.76 7.37 -31.16
CA ALA A 358 19.82 6.43 -31.77
C ALA A 358 20.12 4.99 -31.29
N PRO A 359 19.09 4.16 -31.05
CA PRO A 359 19.29 2.75 -30.73
C PRO A 359 19.85 1.98 -31.93
N ILE A 360 20.24 0.72 -31.76
CA ILE A 360 20.56 -0.17 -32.89
C ILE A 360 19.33 -0.29 -33.79
N ASP A 361 18.18 -0.53 -33.16
CA ASP A 361 16.89 -0.62 -33.83
C ASP A 361 15.77 -0.24 -32.85
N SER A 362 14.61 0.15 -33.40
CA SER A 362 13.41 0.42 -32.62
C SER A 362 12.15 0.19 -33.44
N PHE A 363 11.09 -0.29 -32.81
CA PHE A 363 9.80 -0.48 -33.47
C PHE A 363 8.63 -0.25 -32.52
N VAL A 364 7.47 0.06 -33.09
CA VAL A 364 6.19 0.13 -32.36
C VAL A 364 5.78 -1.29 -32.01
N ALA A 365 5.90 -1.64 -30.74
CA ALA A 365 5.66 -2.98 -30.23
C ALA A 365 4.18 -3.22 -29.90
N SER A 366 3.43 -2.17 -29.57
CA SER A 366 2.02 -2.24 -29.14
C SER A 366 1.21 -1.03 -29.60
N GLY A 367 -0.13 -1.13 -29.64
CA GLY A 367 -1.03 0.02 -29.73
C GLY A 367 -1.34 0.68 -28.37
N SER A 368 -0.80 0.15 -27.27
CA SER A 368 -1.00 0.60 -25.89
C SER A 368 0.31 0.57 -25.10
N GLY A 369 0.37 1.26 -23.96
CA GLY A 369 1.61 1.32 -23.18
C GLY A 369 2.04 -0.05 -22.62
N LEU A 370 3.35 -0.33 -22.71
CA LEU A 370 3.97 -1.54 -22.17
C LEU A 370 4.33 -1.30 -20.71
N LEU A 371 3.77 -2.09 -19.80
CA LEU A 371 3.88 -1.89 -18.34
C LEU A 371 4.21 -3.19 -17.58
N ASN A 372 4.47 -4.27 -18.31
CA ASN A 372 4.72 -5.61 -17.82
C ASN A 372 6.18 -5.98 -18.09
N ALA A 373 6.75 -6.92 -17.34
CA ALA A 373 8.02 -7.51 -17.75
C ALA A 373 7.87 -8.25 -19.09
N ALA A 374 8.98 -8.46 -19.78
CA ALA A 374 9.07 -9.35 -20.93
C ALA A 374 9.98 -10.53 -20.62
N VAL A 375 10.02 -11.48 -21.56
CA VAL A 375 10.85 -12.67 -21.50
C VAL A 375 11.61 -12.87 -22.79
N THR A 376 12.75 -13.54 -22.71
CA THR A 376 13.54 -13.93 -23.87
C THR A 376 13.85 -15.41 -23.83
N TYR A 377 13.84 -16.04 -24.99
CA TYR A 377 14.19 -17.44 -25.15
C TYR A 377 14.71 -17.69 -26.56
N ARG A 378 15.29 -18.86 -26.76
CA ARG A 378 15.88 -19.25 -28.04
C ARG A 378 15.39 -20.61 -28.46
N THR A 379 14.95 -20.71 -29.71
CA THR A 379 14.65 -21.99 -30.35
C THR A 379 15.75 -22.35 -31.33
N ALA A 380 15.64 -23.53 -31.95
CA ALA A 380 16.50 -23.88 -33.07
C ALA A 380 16.39 -22.88 -34.25
N GLN A 381 15.30 -22.13 -34.33
CA GLN A 381 15.03 -21.19 -35.42
C GLN A 381 15.64 -19.81 -35.15
N ARG A 382 15.30 -19.20 -33.99
CA ARG A 382 15.59 -17.77 -33.70
C ARG A 382 15.68 -17.51 -32.20
N THR A 383 16.15 -16.31 -31.84
CA THR A 383 15.97 -15.73 -30.50
C THR A 383 14.71 -14.87 -30.51
N TYR A 384 13.86 -15.03 -29.49
CA TYR A 384 12.56 -14.38 -29.37
C TYR A 384 12.51 -13.52 -28.11
N VAL A 385 11.80 -12.41 -28.21
CA VAL A 385 11.33 -11.63 -27.07
C VAL A 385 9.81 -11.68 -27.07
N ALA A 386 9.23 -12.16 -25.98
CA ALA A 386 7.78 -12.21 -25.80
C ALA A 386 7.33 -11.21 -24.73
N TYR A 387 6.27 -10.48 -25.05
CA TYR A 387 5.70 -9.42 -24.24
C TYR A 387 4.20 -9.29 -24.55
N ARG A 388 3.49 -8.55 -23.71
CA ARG A 388 2.06 -8.28 -23.89
C ARG A 388 1.83 -7.26 -25.02
N ARG A 389 0.98 -7.59 -26.00
CA ARG A 389 0.73 -6.72 -27.16
C ARG A 389 -0.39 -5.69 -27.03
N ASP A 390 -1.61 -5.95 -26.56
CA ASP A 390 -2.69 -4.90 -26.51
C ASP A 390 -3.76 -5.17 -25.43
N ARG A 391 -4.46 -4.12 -24.95
CA ARG A 391 -5.72 -4.27 -24.16
C ARG A 391 -6.85 -4.68 -25.11
N GLY A 392 -7.34 -5.91 -24.98
CA GLY A 392 -8.52 -6.38 -25.73
C GLY A 392 -8.24 -7.37 -26.88
N SER A 393 -7.05 -7.96 -26.97
CA SER A 393 -6.87 -9.13 -27.85
C SER A 393 -7.60 -10.36 -27.27
N ILE A 394 -8.05 -11.23 -28.18
CA ILE A 394 -9.08 -12.29 -28.08
C ILE A 394 -8.90 -13.36 -26.98
N LEU A 395 -7.90 -13.25 -26.10
CA LEU A 395 -7.55 -14.30 -25.11
C LEU A 395 -7.24 -13.79 -23.70
N GLY A 396 -7.52 -12.52 -23.35
CA GLY A 396 -7.58 -12.06 -21.96
C GLY A 396 -6.26 -11.99 -21.16
N ALA A 397 -5.14 -12.56 -21.64
CA ALA A 397 -3.82 -12.59 -21.01
C ALA A 397 -3.14 -11.21 -20.91
N ILE A 398 -3.05 -10.64 -19.71
CA ILE A 398 -2.53 -9.28 -19.51
C ILE A 398 -1.48 -9.13 -18.40
N GLY A 399 -1.13 -10.19 -17.67
CA GLY A 399 0.00 -10.23 -16.72
C GLY A 399 1.37 -10.37 -17.41
N SER A 400 2.45 -10.40 -16.63
CA SER A 400 3.80 -10.57 -17.17
C SER A 400 4.02 -12.02 -17.62
N PRO A 401 4.65 -12.27 -18.79
CA PRO A 401 4.85 -13.60 -19.31
C PRO A 401 6.02 -14.32 -18.63
N PHE A 402 6.04 -15.65 -18.74
CA PHE A 402 7.15 -16.54 -18.37
C PHE A 402 7.25 -17.70 -19.37
N VAL A 403 8.38 -18.38 -19.47
CA VAL A 403 8.59 -19.42 -20.50
C VAL A 403 8.99 -20.75 -19.89
N THR A 404 8.37 -21.83 -20.33
CA THR A 404 8.85 -23.19 -20.03
C THR A 404 9.50 -23.82 -21.24
N SER A 405 10.49 -24.66 -21.00
CA SER A 405 11.11 -25.51 -22.01
C SER A 405 11.46 -26.87 -21.41
N THR A 406 11.52 -27.90 -22.25
CA THR A 406 11.99 -29.21 -21.81
C THR A 406 13.50 -29.27 -21.56
N ASP A 407 14.29 -28.45 -22.26
CA ASP A 407 15.76 -28.49 -22.22
C ASP A 407 16.46 -27.14 -22.48
N GLY A 408 15.70 -26.05 -22.57
CA GLY A 408 16.18 -24.71 -22.87
C GLY A 408 16.20 -24.36 -24.37
N THR A 409 15.84 -25.29 -25.26
CA THR A 409 15.75 -25.03 -26.72
C THR A 409 14.52 -25.62 -27.40
N ASN A 410 13.94 -26.68 -26.84
CA ASN A 410 12.79 -27.41 -27.38
C ASN A 410 11.52 -27.19 -26.53
N ASN A 411 10.35 -27.41 -27.15
CA ASN A 411 9.04 -27.26 -26.52
C ASN A 411 8.88 -25.92 -25.79
N MET A 412 9.23 -24.82 -26.46
CA MET A 412 9.03 -23.50 -25.88
C MET A 412 7.55 -23.21 -25.73
N ILE A 413 7.13 -22.88 -24.50
CA ILE A 413 5.77 -22.46 -24.21
C ILE A 413 5.84 -21.14 -23.46
N VAL A 414 5.31 -20.08 -24.08
CA VAL A 414 5.15 -18.78 -23.45
C VAL A 414 3.84 -18.80 -22.67
N TRP A 415 3.93 -18.55 -21.37
CA TRP A 415 2.80 -18.50 -20.45
C TRP A 415 2.48 -17.06 -20.08
N ALA A 416 1.20 -16.76 -19.86
CA ALA A 416 0.74 -15.47 -19.35
C ALA A 416 -0.59 -15.62 -18.60
N VAL A 417 -0.84 -14.75 -17.62
CA VAL A 417 -2.09 -14.74 -16.84
C VAL A 417 -3.04 -13.68 -17.37
N GLY A 418 -4.33 -13.99 -17.51
CA GLY A 418 -5.38 -13.02 -17.80
C GLY A 418 -5.74 -12.13 -16.63
N ALA A 419 -4.80 -11.33 -16.16
CA ALA A 419 -4.91 -10.68 -14.87
C ALA A 419 -5.98 -9.55 -14.80
N SER A 420 -6.40 -9.19 -13.58
CA SER A 420 -7.44 -8.19 -13.25
C SER A 420 -8.84 -8.50 -13.79
N THR A 421 -9.82 -7.67 -13.41
CA THR A 421 -11.20 -7.75 -13.91
C THR A 421 -11.35 -7.49 -15.41
N THR A 422 -10.32 -6.92 -16.04
CA THR A 422 -10.28 -6.71 -17.50
C THR A 422 -9.70 -7.89 -18.28
N GLY A 423 -9.08 -8.86 -17.59
CA GLY A 423 -8.67 -10.15 -18.13
C GLY A 423 -9.65 -11.26 -17.73
N ASP A 424 -9.43 -12.48 -18.22
CA ASP A 424 -10.28 -13.64 -17.92
C ASP A 424 -9.92 -14.39 -16.64
N GLN A 425 -8.90 -13.90 -15.94
CA GLN A 425 -8.37 -14.42 -14.68
C GLN A 425 -7.85 -15.87 -14.78
N LYS A 426 -7.43 -16.31 -15.97
CA LYS A 426 -6.93 -17.67 -16.22
C LYS A 426 -5.49 -17.68 -16.74
N LEU A 427 -4.84 -18.83 -16.65
CA LEU A 427 -3.50 -19.04 -17.21
C LEU A 427 -3.59 -19.44 -18.69
N HIS A 428 -2.78 -18.85 -19.55
CA HIS A 428 -2.71 -19.15 -20.98
C HIS A 428 -1.30 -19.56 -21.37
N GLY A 429 -1.19 -20.53 -22.28
CA GLY A 429 0.08 -21.04 -22.81
C GLY A 429 0.08 -21.02 -24.33
N TYR A 430 1.18 -20.56 -24.93
CA TYR A 430 1.35 -20.39 -26.37
C TYR A 430 2.64 -21.06 -26.83
N ASP A 431 2.60 -21.70 -27.99
CA ASP A 431 3.78 -22.23 -28.66
C ASP A 431 4.76 -21.10 -28.97
N GLY A 432 6.01 -21.23 -28.52
CA GLY A 432 7.02 -20.18 -28.61
C GLY A 432 7.56 -19.92 -30.02
N ASP A 433 7.36 -20.82 -30.98
CA ASP A 433 7.80 -20.59 -32.37
C ASP A 433 6.68 -19.96 -33.22
N THR A 434 5.45 -20.39 -33.00
CA THR A 434 4.29 -20.12 -33.87
C THR A 434 3.25 -19.18 -33.24
N GLY A 435 3.25 -19.04 -31.91
CA GLY A 435 2.22 -18.33 -31.16
C GLY A 435 0.88 -19.06 -31.08
N ALA A 436 0.79 -20.32 -31.54
CA ALA A 436 -0.42 -21.11 -31.46
C ALA A 436 -0.81 -21.38 -29.99
N VAL A 437 -2.10 -21.40 -29.69
CA VAL A 437 -2.58 -21.69 -28.32
C VAL A 437 -2.29 -23.14 -27.96
N VAL A 438 -1.52 -23.35 -26.90
CA VAL A 438 -1.21 -24.65 -26.29
C VAL A 438 -2.16 -24.92 -25.12
N TYR A 439 -2.43 -23.90 -24.30
CA TYR A 439 -3.33 -23.99 -23.16
C TYR A 439 -4.22 -22.74 -23.07
N ALA A 440 -5.53 -22.92 -23.14
CA ALA A 440 -6.50 -21.83 -23.27
C ALA A 440 -7.22 -21.46 -21.95
N GLY A 441 -6.57 -21.67 -20.80
CA GLY A 441 -7.19 -21.40 -19.50
C GLY A 441 -7.99 -22.54 -18.88
N GLY A 442 -7.95 -23.74 -19.47
CA GLY A 442 -8.62 -24.94 -18.94
C GLY A 442 -10.14 -24.79 -18.78
N GLY A 443 -10.72 -25.52 -17.83
CA GLY A 443 -12.17 -25.59 -17.57
C GLY A 443 -12.73 -24.43 -16.73
N ALA A 444 -13.86 -24.69 -16.06
CA ALA A 444 -14.55 -23.71 -15.22
C ALA A 444 -13.87 -23.45 -13.87
N ASN A 445 -12.96 -24.34 -13.45
CA ASN A 445 -12.33 -24.33 -12.14
C ASN A 445 -10.96 -23.62 -12.15
N GLU A 446 -10.52 -23.07 -13.27
CA GLU A 446 -9.15 -22.59 -13.47
C GLU A 446 -8.99 -21.09 -13.24
N THR A 447 -10.09 -20.40 -12.91
CA THR A 447 -10.12 -18.95 -12.63
C THR A 447 -9.44 -18.61 -11.30
N MET A 448 -8.61 -17.57 -11.30
CA MET A 448 -7.85 -17.07 -10.15
C MET A 448 -8.36 -15.67 -9.75
N ALA A 449 -8.92 -15.53 -8.55
CA ALA A 449 -9.30 -14.21 -8.04
C ALA A 449 -8.06 -13.39 -7.61
N GLY A 450 -8.17 -12.05 -7.62
CA GLY A 450 -7.15 -11.16 -7.04
C GLY A 450 -5.88 -11.00 -7.89
N THR A 451 -5.99 -11.10 -9.21
CA THR A 451 -4.86 -10.96 -10.13
C THR A 451 -4.65 -9.49 -10.55
N HIS A 452 -3.39 -9.11 -10.79
CA HIS A 452 -2.96 -7.73 -11.10
C HIS A 452 -2.38 -7.60 -12.51
N SER A 453 -2.90 -6.64 -13.28
CA SER A 453 -2.56 -6.43 -14.69
C SER A 453 -1.07 -6.22 -14.99
N TYR A 454 -0.25 -5.78 -14.03
CA TYR A 454 1.13 -5.38 -14.32
C TYR A 454 2.17 -6.30 -13.70
N SER A 455 1.82 -7.05 -12.66
CA SER A 455 2.79 -7.71 -11.79
C SER A 455 2.55 -9.21 -11.63
N THR A 456 1.32 -9.70 -11.81
CA THR A 456 1.04 -11.14 -11.70
C THR A 456 1.76 -11.92 -12.81
N THR A 457 2.60 -12.87 -12.40
CA THR A 457 3.31 -13.85 -13.22
C THR A 457 3.42 -15.17 -12.45
N GLY A 458 3.82 -16.25 -13.13
CA GLY A 458 3.96 -17.58 -12.55
C GLY A 458 5.43 -18.01 -12.43
N ILE A 459 5.67 -19.00 -11.57
CA ILE A 459 6.95 -19.72 -11.51
C ILE A 459 6.72 -21.20 -11.79
N VAL A 460 7.74 -21.87 -12.32
CA VAL A 460 7.67 -23.30 -12.65
C VAL A 460 8.68 -24.09 -11.85
N ALA A 461 8.23 -25.16 -11.23
CA ALA A 461 9.08 -26.14 -10.57
C ALA A 461 8.37 -27.50 -10.51
N ARG A 462 9.12 -28.59 -10.75
CA ARG A 462 8.66 -29.97 -10.55
C ARG A 462 7.33 -30.30 -11.24
N GLY A 463 7.17 -29.91 -12.50
CA GLY A 463 5.96 -30.18 -13.28
C GLY A 463 4.74 -29.37 -12.84
N ARG A 464 4.94 -28.30 -12.07
CA ARG A 464 3.91 -27.41 -11.57
C ARG A 464 4.18 -25.95 -11.90
N ILE A 465 3.09 -25.19 -12.05
CA ILE A 465 3.10 -23.73 -12.13
C ILE A 465 2.47 -23.18 -10.85
N TYR A 466 3.16 -22.27 -10.17
CA TYR A 466 2.64 -21.55 -9.02
C TYR A 466 2.39 -20.08 -9.38
N VAL A 467 1.21 -19.56 -9.02
CA VAL A 467 0.82 -18.16 -9.24
C VAL A 467 0.31 -17.59 -7.93
N ALA A 468 0.92 -16.50 -7.45
CA ALA A 468 0.47 -15.80 -6.26
C ALA A 468 -0.43 -14.61 -6.64
N THR A 469 -1.53 -14.44 -5.92
CA THR A 469 -2.58 -13.44 -6.11
C THR A 469 -3.05 -12.95 -4.75
N ASP A 470 -3.95 -11.97 -4.72
CA ASP A 470 -4.51 -11.48 -3.45
C ASP A 470 -5.11 -12.63 -2.65
N ASN A 471 -4.62 -12.75 -1.41
CA ASN A 471 -5.03 -13.74 -0.43
C ASN A 471 -4.84 -15.23 -0.82
N LYS A 472 -4.15 -15.54 -1.93
CA LYS A 472 -3.99 -16.94 -2.36
C LYS A 472 -2.79 -17.21 -3.27
N VAL A 473 -2.15 -18.37 -3.07
CA VAL A 473 -1.25 -19.00 -4.04
C VAL A 473 -1.98 -20.17 -4.69
N TYR A 474 -2.06 -20.15 -6.02
CA TYR A 474 -2.60 -21.24 -6.83
C TYR A 474 -1.47 -22.12 -7.37
N ALA A 475 -1.73 -23.43 -7.44
CA ALA A 475 -0.86 -24.40 -8.08
C ALA A 475 -1.59 -25.06 -9.25
N PHE A 476 -0.89 -25.23 -10.37
CA PHE A 476 -1.33 -25.99 -11.53
C PHE A 476 -0.36 -27.14 -11.78
N LYS A 477 -0.86 -28.32 -12.11
CA LYS A 477 -0.07 -29.54 -12.23
C LYS A 477 -0.30 -30.22 -13.58
N LEU A 478 0.79 -30.72 -14.17
CA LEU A 478 0.74 -31.55 -15.37
C LEU A 478 0.19 -32.96 -15.06
N PRO A 479 -0.61 -33.56 -15.94
CA PRO A 479 -1.14 -34.91 -15.73
C PRO A 479 -0.02 -35.96 -15.78
N GLY A 480 0.08 -36.78 -14.73
CA GLY A 480 1.05 -37.88 -14.62
C GLY A 480 2.35 -37.61 -13.86
N GLY A 481 2.53 -36.46 -13.19
CA GLY A 481 3.79 -36.11 -12.53
C GLY A 481 3.95 -36.57 -11.08
N THR A 482 4.59 -37.72 -10.87
CA THR A 482 5.68 -37.81 -9.89
C THR A 482 6.93 -38.19 -10.68
N PRO A 483 7.89 -37.28 -10.91
CA PRO A 483 9.15 -37.70 -11.50
C PRO A 483 9.87 -38.63 -10.52
N THR A 484 10.17 -39.85 -10.96
CA THR A 484 11.13 -40.72 -10.27
C THR A 484 12.52 -40.07 -10.37
N PRO A 485 13.23 -39.82 -9.26
CA PRO A 485 14.62 -39.37 -9.33
C PRO A 485 15.47 -40.48 -9.97
N THR A 486 16.15 -40.16 -11.07
CA THR A 486 17.34 -40.92 -11.46
C THR A 486 18.40 -40.69 -10.37
N PRO A 487 19.02 -41.74 -9.80
CA PRO A 487 19.96 -41.59 -8.69
C PRO A 487 21.11 -40.65 -9.07
N THR A 488 21.30 -39.60 -8.28
CA THR A 488 22.49 -38.74 -8.32
C THR A 488 23.72 -39.58 -8.00
N ALA A 489 24.72 -39.57 -8.89
CA ALA A 489 26.04 -40.09 -8.56
C ALA A 489 26.65 -39.25 -7.44
N THR A 490 27.09 -39.92 -6.36
CA THR A 490 27.91 -39.30 -5.31
C THR A 490 29.13 -38.63 -5.96
N PRO A 491 29.35 -37.32 -5.74
CA PRO A 491 30.53 -36.65 -6.29
C PRO A 491 31.80 -37.30 -5.71
N THR A 492 32.60 -37.88 -6.60
CA THR A 492 33.97 -38.26 -6.27
C THR A 492 34.79 -36.97 -6.17
N ALA A 493 35.29 -36.66 -4.97
CA ALA A 493 36.18 -35.54 -4.75
C ALA A 493 37.42 -35.66 -5.66
N THR A 494 37.70 -34.61 -6.42
CA THR A 494 38.95 -34.45 -7.20
C THR A 494 39.52 -33.06 -6.86
N PRO A 495 40.85 -32.92 -6.67
CA PRO A 495 41.42 -32.18 -5.55
C PRO A 495 41.58 -30.67 -5.79
N THR A 496 41.44 -29.92 -4.69
CA THR A 496 41.72 -28.48 -4.58
C THR A 496 43.23 -28.20 -4.63
N PRO A 497 43.70 -27.15 -5.35
CA PRO A 497 45.09 -26.71 -5.28
C PRO A 497 45.43 -26.09 -3.91
N THR A 498 46.47 -26.62 -3.28
CA THR A 498 47.02 -26.19 -1.98
C THR A 498 47.76 -24.85 -2.06
N LEU A 499 47.37 -23.89 -1.20
CA LEU A 499 48.17 -22.71 -0.84
C LEU A 499 48.91 -22.93 0.51
N PRO A 500 50.08 -22.31 0.73
CA PRO A 500 50.97 -22.63 1.85
C PRO A 500 50.53 -22.01 3.19
N PRO A 501 51.00 -22.58 4.33
CA PRO A 501 50.48 -22.26 5.66
C PRO A 501 51.04 -20.95 6.24
N PRO A 502 50.25 -20.21 7.05
CA PRO A 502 50.76 -19.07 7.81
C PRO A 502 51.51 -19.52 9.09
N THR A 503 52.64 -18.86 9.34
CA THR A 503 53.53 -18.99 10.51
C THR A 503 52.88 -18.42 11.79
N PRO A 504 53.10 -19.02 12.98
CA PRO A 504 52.48 -18.59 14.25
C PRO A 504 53.41 -17.70 15.12
N THR A 505 52.84 -16.73 15.84
CA THR A 505 53.46 -16.07 17.03
C THR A 505 52.39 -15.38 17.90
N PRO A 506 52.62 -15.09 19.21
CA PRO A 506 52.43 -16.01 20.32
C PRO A 506 51.42 -15.52 21.38
N THR A 507 50.96 -16.47 22.20
CA THR A 507 50.11 -16.32 23.39
C THR A 507 50.84 -15.69 24.58
N ALA A 508 50.14 -14.89 25.40
CA ALA A 508 50.57 -14.48 26.74
C ALA A 508 49.64 -15.01 27.85
N THR A 509 50.29 -15.39 28.94
CA THR A 509 49.92 -16.20 30.12
C THR A 509 49.11 -15.45 31.21
N PRO A 510 48.33 -16.13 32.09
CA PRO A 510 47.42 -15.49 33.07
C PRO A 510 47.96 -15.38 34.52
N THR A 511 47.13 -14.79 35.41
CA THR A 511 47.02 -14.92 36.91
C THR A 511 47.48 -13.66 37.70
N PRO A 512 46.94 -13.26 38.91
CA PRO A 512 45.99 -13.89 39.87
C PRO A 512 44.79 -13.05 40.39
N THR A 513 43.90 -13.75 41.11
CA THR A 513 42.84 -13.27 42.04
C THR A 513 43.39 -12.99 43.45
N PRO A 514 42.76 -12.10 44.26
CA PRO A 514 42.19 -12.57 45.54
C PRO A 514 40.86 -11.90 46.00
N SER A 515 39.91 -12.76 46.41
CA SER A 515 39.06 -12.81 47.63
C SER A 515 38.30 -11.60 48.24
N ALA A 516 36.98 -11.85 48.38
CA ALA A 516 35.99 -11.61 49.47
C ALA A 516 35.30 -10.23 49.72
N THR A 517 33.97 -10.32 49.57
CA THR A 517 32.74 -9.59 49.96
C THR A 517 32.74 -8.72 51.25
N PRO A 518 31.78 -7.79 51.44
CA PRO A 518 30.49 -8.18 52.07
C PRO A 518 29.20 -7.51 51.54
N THR A 519 28.10 -8.23 51.72
CA THR A 519 26.67 -7.91 51.49
C THR A 519 26.06 -7.14 52.68
N ALA A 520 24.92 -6.45 52.49
CA ALA A 520 23.90 -6.33 53.54
C ALA A 520 22.45 -6.34 52.98
N THR A 521 21.56 -6.92 53.80
CA THR A 521 20.20 -7.45 53.52
C THR A 521 19.09 -6.57 54.18
N PRO A 522 17.83 -6.99 54.41
CA PRO A 522 16.58 -6.41 53.93
C PRO A 522 15.69 -5.73 55.03
N THR A 523 14.50 -5.25 54.68
CA THR A 523 13.36 -5.01 55.61
C THR A 523 12.09 -5.67 55.05
N PRO A 524 11.08 -6.00 55.88
CA PRO A 524 10.67 -7.35 56.22
C PRO A 524 9.52 -7.89 55.36
N THR A 525 9.57 -9.21 55.23
CA THR A 525 8.51 -10.11 54.78
C THR A 525 7.18 -9.85 55.50
N ALA A 526 6.15 -9.44 54.74
CA ALA A 526 4.80 -9.91 55.01
C ALA A 526 4.77 -11.40 54.64
N THR A 527 4.32 -12.24 55.57
CA THR A 527 4.20 -13.70 55.43
C THR A 527 3.57 -14.07 54.08
N PRO A 528 4.32 -14.69 53.14
CA PRO A 528 3.68 -15.35 52.01
C PRO A 528 3.10 -16.66 52.53
N THR A 529 1.78 -16.74 52.42
CA THR A 529 1.00 -17.98 52.33
C THR A 529 1.75 -19.00 51.46
N PRO A 530 1.80 -20.29 51.84
CA PRO A 530 2.64 -21.28 51.17
C PRO A 530 2.34 -21.36 49.66
N THR A 531 3.35 -21.14 48.82
CA THR A 531 3.29 -21.47 47.40
C THR A 531 3.44 -23.00 47.27
N PRO A 532 2.47 -23.69 46.65
CA PRO A 532 2.41 -25.15 46.62
C PRO A 532 3.42 -25.76 45.65
N ALA A 533 4.07 -26.83 46.12
CA ALA A 533 4.88 -27.72 45.29
C ALA A 533 3.94 -28.61 44.45
N THR A 534 3.81 -28.31 43.15
CA THR A 534 3.48 -29.20 42.00
C THR A 534 2.81 -28.49 40.79
N ALA A 535 2.77 -27.16 40.73
CA ALA A 535 2.17 -26.47 39.57
C ALA A 535 3.07 -26.51 38.31
N CYS A 536 2.46 -26.84 37.17
CA CYS A 536 2.97 -26.59 35.82
C CYS A 536 2.67 -25.15 35.41
N GLN A 537 3.54 -24.57 34.59
CA GLN A 537 3.35 -23.24 34.04
C GLN A 537 3.67 -23.15 32.54
N ARG A 538 3.04 -22.19 31.87
CA ARG A 538 3.29 -21.80 30.48
C ARG A 538 3.23 -20.28 30.33
N SER A 539 4.10 -19.72 29.50
CA SER A 539 3.95 -18.33 29.07
C SER A 539 2.85 -18.20 28.02
N LEU A 540 2.13 -17.09 28.06
CA LEU A 540 1.19 -16.63 27.05
C LEU A 540 1.69 -15.29 26.55
N THR A 541 2.01 -15.21 25.26
CA THR A 541 2.61 -14.03 24.65
C THR A 541 1.61 -13.40 23.71
N ILE A 542 1.22 -12.16 24.01
CA ILE A 542 0.43 -11.31 23.11
C ILE A 542 1.38 -10.65 22.12
N ASP A 543 1.10 -10.85 20.85
CA ASP A 543 1.82 -10.22 19.75
C ASP A 543 1.48 -8.72 19.66
N HIS A 544 2.45 -7.87 19.97
CA HIS A 544 2.25 -6.41 19.98
C HIS A 544 1.91 -5.83 18.60
N ILE A 545 2.24 -6.53 17.51
CA ILE A 545 1.90 -6.11 16.14
C ILE A 545 0.38 -6.13 15.92
N LYS A 546 -0.36 -6.93 16.72
CA LYS A 546 -1.82 -7.02 16.66
C LYS A 546 -2.53 -6.00 17.56
N VAL A 547 -1.77 -5.09 18.16
CA VAL A 547 -2.23 -4.09 19.12
C VAL A 547 -1.91 -2.70 18.55
N PRO A 548 -2.83 -2.06 17.81
CA PRO A 548 -2.55 -0.80 17.09
C PRO A 548 -2.15 0.39 17.97
N SER A 549 -2.49 0.34 19.26
CA SER A 549 -1.96 1.27 20.27
C SER A 549 -1.95 0.59 21.62
N THR A 550 -1.02 0.97 22.50
CA THR A 550 -0.93 0.40 23.85
C THR A 550 -2.26 0.59 24.59
N GLN A 551 -2.85 -0.50 25.06
CA GLN A 551 -4.14 -0.51 25.74
C GLN A 551 -3.95 -0.68 27.25
N SER A 552 -4.62 0.16 28.03
CA SER A 552 -4.62 0.05 29.49
C SER A 552 -5.84 -0.72 29.99
N ASN A 553 -5.64 -1.59 30.99
CA ASN A 553 -6.69 -2.40 31.62
C ASN A 553 -7.55 -3.17 30.61
N PHE A 554 -6.91 -3.76 29.59
CA PHE A 554 -7.57 -4.42 28.48
C PHE A 554 -7.91 -5.87 28.81
N THR A 555 -9.12 -6.32 28.49
CA THR A 555 -9.54 -7.72 28.71
C THR A 555 -9.33 -8.52 27.44
N ILE A 556 -8.51 -9.58 27.50
CA ILE A 556 -8.22 -10.46 26.36
C ILE A 556 -8.95 -11.78 26.48
N LEU A 557 -9.26 -12.39 25.34
CA LEU A 557 -9.70 -13.76 25.18
C LEU A 557 -8.49 -14.70 25.08
N VAL A 558 -8.43 -15.67 25.98
CA VAL A 558 -7.60 -16.88 25.88
C VAL A 558 -8.50 -18.03 25.48
N SER A 559 -8.33 -18.55 24.25
CA SER A 559 -9.11 -19.68 23.72
C SER A 559 -8.17 -20.72 23.14
N VAL A 560 -8.04 -21.85 23.82
CA VAL A 560 -7.01 -22.86 23.55
C VAL A 560 -7.53 -24.28 23.79
N ILE A 561 -7.02 -25.23 23.01
CA ILE A 561 -7.20 -26.65 23.26
C ILE A 561 -5.81 -27.23 23.44
N ASP A 562 -5.48 -27.63 24.65
CA ASP A 562 -4.15 -28.12 24.99
C ASP A 562 -4.23 -29.45 25.75
N PRO A 563 -3.58 -30.53 25.27
CA PRO A 563 -3.54 -31.80 25.97
C PRO A 563 -3.04 -31.71 27.42
N ALA A 564 -2.12 -30.80 27.74
CA ALA A 564 -1.63 -30.59 29.10
C ALA A 564 -2.71 -30.04 30.04
N LEU A 565 -3.69 -29.31 29.49
CA LEU A 565 -4.84 -28.80 30.24
C LEU A 565 -5.94 -29.84 30.47
N LYS A 566 -5.78 -31.08 29.99
CA LYS A 566 -6.65 -32.18 30.44
C LYS A 566 -6.43 -32.44 31.92
N THR A 567 -7.45 -33.00 32.54
CA THR A 567 -7.31 -33.50 33.91
C THR A 567 -6.31 -34.65 33.97
N VAL A 568 -5.69 -34.86 35.13
CA VAL A 568 -4.79 -36.00 35.37
C VAL A 568 -5.46 -37.33 34.99
N ALA A 569 -6.76 -37.49 35.27
CA ALA A 569 -7.53 -38.68 34.91
C ALA A 569 -7.65 -38.91 33.39
N ASN A 570 -7.50 -37.85 32.58
CA ASN A 570 -7.58 -37.88 31.12
C ASN A 570 -6.20 -37.67 30.44
N GLY A 571 -5.11 -37.85 31.20
CA GLY A 571 -3.74 -37.80 30.68
C GLY A 571 -3.15 -36.40 30.51
N GLY A 572 -3.71 -35.37 31.16
CA GLY A 572 -3.07 -34.05 31.28
C GLY A 572 -2.56 -33.78 32.69
N HIS A 573 -2.38 -32.51 33.04
CA HIS A 573 -1.77 -32.10 34.32
C HIS A 573 -2.69 -31.28 35.22
N VAL A 574 -3.91 -30.92 34.79
CA VAL A 574 -4.86 -30.21 35.65
C VAL A 574 -5.36 -31.14 36.75
N ALA A 575 -5.21 -30.74 38.00
CA ALA A 575 -5.51 -31.58 39.15
C ALA A 575 -7.01 -31.53 39.51
N ASN A 576 -7.66 -30.37 39.35
CA ASN A 576 -9.08 -30.21 39.68
C ASN A 576 -9.97 -30.50 38.46
N ALA A 577 -10.97 -31.37 38.61
CA ALA A 577 -11.88 -31.71 37.52
C ALA A 577 -12.66 -30.52 36.94
N ASN A 578 -12.87 -29.46 37.73
CA ASN A 578 -13.54 -28.23 37.31
C ASN A 578 -12.56 -27.14 36.82
N GLY A 579 -11.25 -27.41 36.82
CA GLY A 579 -10.22 -26.46 36.39
C GLY A 579 -9.96 -25.32 37.37
N TYR A 580 -10.35 -25.46 38.64
CA TYR A 580 -10.15 -24.42 39.67
C TYR A 580 -8.69 -24.08 39.94
N ASP A 581 -7.80 -25.04 39.67
CA ASP A 581 -6.35 -24.87 39.76
C ASP A 581 -5.73 -24.19 38.53
N ILE A 582 -6.53 -23.76 37.54
CA ILE A 582 -6.07 -22.96 36.39
C ILE A 582 -6.09 -21.47 36.78
N GLY A 583 -4.93 -20.81 36.69
CA GLY A 583 -4.80 -19.38 37.00
C GLY A 583 -3.89 -18.59 36.08
N PHE A 584 -4.12 -17.28 36.04
CA PHE A 584 -3.37 -16.33 35.21
C PHE A 584 -2.56 -15.33 36.06
N TYR A 585 -1.31 -15.12 35.69
CA TYR A 585 -0.33 -14.35 36.48
C TYR A 585 0.49 -13.41 35.59
N ALA A 586 0.86 -12.24 36.12
CA ALA A 586 1.71 -11.29 35.40
C ALA A 586 3.19 -11.70 35.39
N ASP A 587 3.60 -12.59 36.30
CA ASP A 587 4.97 -13.07 36.47
C ASP A 587 5.06 -14.60 36.47
N SER A 588 6.22 -15.11 36.06
CA SER A 588 6.54 -16.55 36.03
C SER A 588 6.67 -17.19 37.42
N GLY A 589 6.67 -16.38 38.49
CA GLY A 589 6.72 -16.86 39.87
C GLY A 589 5.34 -17.15 40.46
N GLY A 590 4.26 -16.76 39.78
CA GLY A 590 2.90 -16.96 40.27
C GLY A 590 2.53 -16.06 41.43
N THR A 591 3.23 -14.93 41.59
CA THR A 591 3.07 -14.04 42.75
C THR A 591 2.04 -12.93 42.50
N THR A 592 1.90 -12.48 41.26
CA THR A 592 1.04 -11.38 40.84
C THR A 592 -0.15 -11.92 40.06
N LYS A 593 -1.23 -12.23 40.78
CA LYS A 593 -2.47 -12.77 40.22
C LYS A 593 -3.17 -11.72 39.34
N LEU A 594 -3.48 -12.09 38.10
CA LEU A 594 -4.33 -11.29 37.21
C LEU A 594 -5.80 -11.48 37.57
N LYS A 595 -6.69 -10.67 36.98
CA LYS A 595 -8.14 -10.87 37.11
C LYS A 595 -8.62 -11.61 35.87
N TRP A 596 -9.36 -12.70 36.08
CA TRP A 596 -9.90 -13.47 34.96
C TRP A 596 -11.27 -14.05 35.27
N GLN A 597 -11.93 -14.47 34.21
CA GLN A 597 -13.16 -15.23 34.22
C GLN A 597 -12.99 -16.44 33.32
N VAL A 598 -13.40 -17.63 33.80
CA VAL A 598 -13.48 -18.82 32.95
C VAL A 598 -14.88 -18.92 32.39
N GLU A 599 -15.00 -18.90 31.07
CA GLU A 599 -16.27 -19.09 30.37
C GLU A 599 -16.52 -20.58 30.09
N LYS A 600 -15.45 -21.32 29.73
CA LYS A 600 -15.51 -22.76 29.51
C LYS A 600 -14.20 -23.43 29.91
N TYR A 601 -14.33 -24.57 30.59
CA TYR A 601 -13.26 -25.54 30.74
C TYR A 601 -13.81 -26.95 30.50
N ASP A 602 -13.11 -27.75 29.69
CA ASP A 602 -13.39 -29.17 29.49
C ASP A 602 -12.15 -29.99 29.85
N GLY A 603 -12.19 -30.64 31.01
CA GLY A 603 -11.10 -31.45 31.54
C GLY A 603 -10.84 -32.78 30.81
N THR A 604 -11.66 -33.14 29.82
CA THR A 604 -11.44 -34.32 28.97
C THR A 604 -10.65 -33.96 27.72
N THR A 605 -10.95 -32.80 27.12
CA THR A 605 -10.29 -32.34 25.90
C THR A 605 -9.14 -31.38 26.16
N GLY A 606 -9.12 -30.71 27.32
CA GLY A 606 -8.21 -29.61 27.63
C GLY A 606 -8.62 -28.30 26.95
N ASN A 607 -9.91 -28.12 26.67
CA ASN A 607 -10.45 -26.91 26.02
C ASN A 607 -10.71 -25.85 27.08
N LEU A 608 -10.04 -24.70 26.98
CA LEU A 608 -10.16 -23.56 27.87
C LEU A 608 -10.56 -22.31 27.09
N ILE A 609 -11.62 -21.64 27.54
CA ILE A 609 -12.05 -20.31 27.10
C ILE A 609 -12.11 -19.43 28.35
N ALA A 610 -11.25 -18.42 28.41
CA ALA A 610 -11.16 -17.51 29.54
C ALA A 610 -10.92 -16.07 29.10
N TRP A 611 -11.44 -15.13 29.88
CA TRP A 611 -11.24 -13.69 29.73
C TRP A 611 -10.25 -13.22 30.79
N VAL A 612 -9.19 -12.51 30.41
CA VAL A 612 -8.11 -12.11 31.33
C VAL A 612 -7.85 -10.62 31.22
N LYS A 613 -7.87 -9.90 32.35
CA LYS A 613 -7.54 -8.48 32.42
C LYS A 613 -6.04 -8.28 32.46
N ILE A 614 -5.51 -7.63 31.44
CA ILE A 614 -4.10 -7.28 31.34
C ILE A 614 -3.94 -5.77 31.63
N PRO A 615 -3.12 -5.38 32.64
CA PRO A 615 -2.96 -3.98 33.02
C PRO A 615 -2.48 -3.08 31.88
N SER A 616 -1.60 -3.60 31.03
CA SER A 616 -1.09 -2.91 29.84
C SER A 616 -0.80 -3.93 28.75
N VAL A 617 -1.49 -3.83 27.63
CA VAL A 617 -1.17 -4.57 26.41
C VAL A 617 -0.39 -3.62 25.50
N SER A 618 0.90 -3.88 25.34
CA SER A 618 1.81 -3.00 24.61
C SER A 618 1.63 -3.11 23.11
N SER A 619 1.81 -1.98 22.42
CA SER A 619 1.87 -1.88 20.95
C SER A 619 3.30 -1.82 20.41
N SER A 620 4.30 -1.85 21.29
CA SER A 620 5.73 -1.70 20.91
C SER A 620 6.61 -2.86 21.37
N SER A 621 6.06 -3.78 22.17
CA SER A 621 6.75 -4.97 22.65
C SER A 621 5.74 -6.04 23.05
N ASP A 622 6.06 -7.31 22.79
CA ASP A 622 5.17 -8.40 23.17
C ASP A 622 4.84 -8.35 24.66
N THR A 623 3.56 -8.59 24.97
CA THR A 623 3.10 -8.61 26.36
C THR A 623 3.03 -10.07 26.82
N VAL A 624 3.87 -10.42 27.79
CA VAL A 624 3.94 -11.78 28.33
C VAL A 624 3.21 -11.86 29.67
N PHE A 625 2.39 -12.89 29.82
CA PHE A 625 1.77 -13.30 31.08
C PHE A 625 1.80 -14.82 31.18
N TYR A 626 1.34 -15.40 32.29
CA TYR A 626 1.58 -16.81 32.60
C TYR A 626 0.30 -17.54 32.96
N LEU A 627 0.15 -18.75 32.43
CA LEU A 627 -0.87 -19.72 32.76
C LEU A 627 -0.26 -20.76 33.71
N MET A 628 -0.88 -20.98 34.87
CA MET A 628 -0.44 -21.96 35.86
C MET A 628 -1.55 -22.94 36.18
N TYR A 629 -1.21 -24.22 36.35
CA TYR A 629 -2.17 -25.31 36.58
C TYR A 629 -1.52 -26.54 37.24
N GLY A 630 -2.33 -27.47 37.74
CA GLY A 630 -1.87 -28.74 38.32
C GLY A 630 -1.63 -28.70 39.82
N ASP A 631 -1.97 -27.60 40.48
CA ASP A 631 -1.92 -27.51 41.94
C ASP A 631 -3.13 -28.19 42.59
N SER A 632 -2.91 -29.43 43.01
CA SER A 632 -3.93 -30.25 43.70
C SER A 632 -4.45 -29.66 45.02
N SER A 633 -3.80 -28.64 45.59
CA SER A 633 -4.29 -27.96 46.80
C SER A 633 -5.43 -26.97 46.52
N ILE A 634 -5.58 -26.51 45.26
CA ILE A 634 -6.64 -25.59 44.86
C ILE A 634 -7.92 -26.36 44.53
N ASN A 635 -8.90 -26.24 45.41
CA ASN A 635 -10.21 -26.90 45.30
C ASN A 635 -11.38 -25.91 45.24
N THR A 636 -11.11 -24.61 45.14
CA THR A 636 -12.11 -23.54 45.04
C THR A 636 -11.80 -22.63 43.86
N ASP A 637 -12.84 -22.14 43.17
CA ASP A 637 -12.70 -21.26 42.01
C ASP A 637 -11.91 -20.00 42.37
N GLN A 638 -10.91 -19.71 41.55
CA GLN A 638 -9.96 -18.62 41.70
C GLN A 638 -10.29 -17.41 40.81
N SER A 639 -11.28 -17.52 39.92
CA SER A 639 -11.70 -16.46 39.02
C SER A 639 -12.30 -15.26 39.77
N ASP A 640 -12.25 -14.08 39.15
CA ASP A 640 -12.82 -12.83 39.66
C ASP A 640 -13.54 -12.07 38.54
N PRO A 641 -14.69 -12.60 38.06
CA PRO A 641 -15.40 -12.03 36.91
C PRO A 641 -15.77 -10.54 37.07
N PRO A 642 -16.29 -10.06 38.22
CA PRO A 642 -16.67 -8.65 38.38
C PRO A 642 -15.53 -7.66 38.17
N ASN A 643 -14.28 -8.07 38.45
CA ASN A 643 -13.09 -7.22 38.32
C ASN A 643 -12.25 -7.53 37.07
N THR A 644 -12.65 -8.52 36.27
CA THR A 644 -12.01 -8.85 34.99
C THR A 644 -12.25 -7.77 33.95
N TRP A 645 -13.40 -7.11 34.01
CA TRP A 645 -13.76 -6.01 33.12
C TRP A 645 -13.30 -4.66 33.70
N ASP A 646 -13.08 -3.65 32.84
CA ASP A 646 -12.84 -2.28 33.33
C ASP A 646 -14.15 -1.62 33.79
N SER A 647 -14.03 -0.59 34.64
CA SER A 647 -15.17 0.02 35.33
C SER A 647 -16.15 0.76 34.42
N ASN A 648 -15.80 0.97 33.14
CA ASN A 648 -16.70 1.62 32.19
C ASN A 648 -17.74 0.65 31.62
N PHE A 649 -17.55 -0.67 31.75
CA PHE A 649 -18.57 -1.63 31.38
C PHE A 649 -19.74 -1.61 32.37
N LYS A 650 -20.95 -1.49 31.82
CA LYS A 650 -22.24 -1.59 32.54
C LYS A 650 -22.94 -2.92 32.33
N GLY A 651 -22.45 -3.73 31.41
CA GLY A 651 -22.95 -5.06 31.18
C GLY A 651 -22.06 -5.83 30.23
N VAL A 652 -21.79 -7.10 30.56
CA VAL A 652 -21.12 -8.08 29.71
C VAL A 652 -21.88 -9.40 29.80
N TRP A 653 -22.48 -9.84 28.69
CA TRP A 653 -23.22 -11.10 28.58
C TRP A 653 -22.59 -11.97 27.50
N HIS A 654 -22.01 -13.11 27.92
CA HIS A 654 -21.41 -14.11 27.02
C HIS A 654 -22.44 -14.88 26.20
N MET A 655 -23.74 -14.74 26.49
CA MET A 655 -24.81 -15.45 25.79
C MET A 655 -24.67 -16.99 25.84
N SER A 656 -23.99 -17.51 26.88
CA SER A 656 -23.62 -18.93 26.99
C SER A 656 -24.58 -19.79 27.83
N ASP A 657 -25.64 -19.19 28.38
CA ASP A 657 -26.62 -19.87 29.21
C ASP A 657 -27.43 -20.92 28.44
N SER A 658 -27.76 -22.01 29.13
CA SER A 658 -28.56 -23.10 28.59
C SER A 658 -29.97 -22.62 28.22
N ALA A 659 -30.56 -23.16 27.15
CA ALA A 659 -31.92 -22.85 26.71
C ALA A 659 -33.00 -23.11 27.79
N ALA A 660 -32.69 -23.92 28.81
CA ALA A 660 -33.59 -24.14 29.96
C ALA A 660 -33.50 -23.03 31.04
N ASN A 661 -32.51 -22.14 30.94
CA ASN A 661 -32.28 -21.03 31.85
C ASN A 661 -33.01 -19.78 31.33
N THR A 662 -33.89 -19.21 32.15
CA THR A 662 -34.54 -17.93 31.85
C THR A 662 -33.62 -16.73 32.08
N THR A 663 -32.48 -16.93 32.73
CA THR A 663 -31.51 -15.87 33.08
C THR A 663 -30.32 -15.89 32.12
N ILE A 664 -29.96 -14.73 31.58
CA ILE A 664 -28.70 -14.49 30.88
C ILE A 664 -27.75 -13.86 31.90
N ARG A 665 -26.69 -14.57 32.29
CA ARG A 665 -25.74 -14.09 33.28
C ARG A 665 -24.92 -12.93 32.76
N GLU A 666 -24.77 -11.93 33.62
CA GLU A 666 -23.96 -10.75 33.41
C GLU A 666 -22.67 -10.85 34.24
N SER A 667 -21.54 -10.48 33.67
CA SER A 667 -20.22 -10.74 34.26
C SER A 667 -19.60 -9.59 35.05
N THR A 668 -20.11 -8.38 34.97
CA THR A 668 -19.56 -7.21 35.67
C THR A 668 -20.05 -7.11 37.11
N ALA A 669 -19.53 -6.14 37.85
CA ALA A 669 -19.98 -5.83 39.21
C ALA A 669 -21.41 -5.24 39.28
N THR A 670 -22.05 -4.94 38.15
CA THR A 670 -23.41 -4.40 38.13
C THR A 670 -24.47 -5.46 38.45
N GLY A 671 -24.21 -6.72 38.06
CA GLY A 671 -25.15 -7.82 38.25
C GLY A 671 -26.43 -7.67 37.43
N ALA A 672 -26.37 -6.94 36.31
CA ALA A 672 -27.50 -6.66 35.43
C ALA A 672 -27.86 -7.88 34.56
N ASN A 673 -28.18 -9.00 35.20
CA ASN A 673 -28.57 -10.24 34.54
C ASN A 673 -29.74 -9.98 33.58
N GLY A 674 -29.63 -10.51 32.37
CA GLY A 674 -30.70 -10.50 31.40
C GLY A 674 -31.77 -11.55 31.70
N THR A 675 -32.95 -11.35 31.13
CA THR A 675 -34.07 -12.30 31.16
C THR A 675 -34.47 -12.65 29.74
N ASN A 676 -34.58 -13.94 29.44
CA ASN A 676 -35.10 -14.46 28.19
C ASN A 676 -36.63 -14.44 28.20
N ASN A 677 -37.25 -13.82 27.19
CA ASN A 677 -38.69 -13.92 26.95
C ASN A 677 -38.97 -15.13 26.03
N ALA A 678 -39.99 -15.91 26.36
CA ALA A 678 -40.32 -17.23 25.80
C ALA A 678 -39.28 -18.35 26.06
N ASN A 679 -39.74 -19.39 26.77
CA ASN A 679 -39.05 -20.66 27.01
C ASN A 679 -39.28 -21.59 25.80
N THR A 680 -38.55 -21.35 24.71
CA THR A 680 -38.42 -22.33 23.63
C THR A 680 -37.07 -23.02 23.82
N SER A 681 -37.07 -24.33 24.00
CA SER A 681 -35.91 -25.16 24.37
C SER A 681 -34.80 -25.24 23.31
N THR A 682 -34.71 -24.27 22.40
CA THR A 682 -33.88 -24.27 21.19
C THR A 682 -32.95 -23.06 21.07
N LYS A 683 -32.80 -22.23 22.12
CA LYS A 683 -32.02 -20.97 22.04
C LYS A 683 -30.50 -21.15 22.07
N THR A 684 -29.94 -22.22 22.64
CA THR A 684 -28.47 -22.35 22.69
C THR A 684 -27.90 -22.72 21.31
N ALA A 685 -26.89 -21.98 20.85
CA ALA A 685 -26.16 -22.22 19.61
C ALA A 685 -24.64 -22.23 19.84
N ILE A 686 -23.89 -22.62 18.81
CA ILE A 686 -22.43 -22.47 18.80
C ILE A 686 -22.13 -20.99 18.50
N GLY A 687 -21.39 -20.34 19.40
CA GLY A 687 -20.98 -18.95 19.25
C GLY A 687 -19.77 -18.77 18.35
N GLN A 688 -19.41 -17.51 18.11
CA GLN A 688 -18.07 -17.16 17.63
C GLN A 688 -17.04 -17.49 18.72
N ILE A 689 -17.42 -17.27 19.98
CA ILE A 689 -16.68 -17.63 21.18
C ILE A 689 -17.62 -18.50 22.03
N GLY A 690 -17.17 -19.69 22.39
CA GLY A 690 -17.95 -20.58 23.26
C GLY A 690 -19.36 -20.90 22.73
N LYS A 691 -20.38 -20.48 23.49
CA LYS A 691 -21.80 -20.71 23.20
C LYS A 691 -22.51 -19.37 23.03
N ALA A 692 -23.53 -19.36 22.21
CA ALA A 692 -24.33 -18.18 21.91
C ALA A 692 -25.83 -18.43 22.09
N LEU A 693 -26.63 -17.37 21.98
CA LEU A 693 -28.10 -17.46 21.92
C LEU A 693 -28.61 -17.17 20.51
N SER A 694 -29.46 -18.07 20.01
CA SER A 694 -30.18 -17.99 18.75
C SER A 694 -31.62 -17.56 18.98
N TYR A 695 -32.13 -16.74 18.08
CA TYR A 695 -33.46 -16.12 18.09
C TYR A 695 -34.18 -16.44 16.79
N ASN A 696 -35.44 -16.82 16.89
CA ASN A 696 -36.23 -17.31 15.75
C ASN A 696 -36.85 -16.22 14.85
N GLY A 697 -36.77 -14.95 15.23
CA GLY A 697 -37.37 -13.83 14.48
C GLY A 697 -38.90 -13.76 14.50
N SER A 698 -39.56 -14.48 15.40
CA SER A 698 -41.02 -14.43 15.54
C SER A 698 -41.49 -14.14 16.95
N THR A 699 -40.93 -14.84 17.94
CA THR A 699 -41.39 -14.80 19.34
C THR A 699 -40.27 -14.62 20.34
N ASP A 700 -39.02 -14.81 19.92
CA ASP A 700 -37.87 -14.78 20.80
C ASP A 700 -37.37 -13.34 20.96
N GLY A 701 -37.18 -12.94 22.22
CA GLY A 701 -36.53 -11.69 22.60
C GLY A 701 -35.99 -11.81 24.02
N SER A 702 -35.06 -10.95 24.39
CA SER A 702 -34.49 -10.90 25.74
C SER A 702 -34.28 -9.46 26.19
N PHE A 703 -34.09 -9.23 27.48
CA PHE A 703 -33.80 -7.88 27.98
C PHE A 703 -32.97 -7.88 29.26
N ALA A 704 -32.23 -6.79 29.49
CA ALA A 704 -31.48 -6.55 30.72
C ALA A 704 -31.76 -5.13 31.21
N ALA A 705 -32.12 -4.97 32.48
CA ALA A 705 -32.36 -3.67 33.09
C ALA A 705 -31.04 -2.98 33.43
N ILE A 706 -30.82 -1.77 32.92
CA ILE A 706 -29.56 -1.03 33.02
C ILE A 706 -29.85 0.47 33.18
N ASN A 707 -29.18 1.10 34.13
CA ASN A 707 -29.27 2.55 34.31
C ASN A 707 -28.13 3.29 33.57
N LEU A 708 -28.49 4.05 32.53
CA LEU A 708 -27.56 4.90 31.78
C LEU A 708 -27.78 6.41 32.03
N SER A 709 -28.61 6.79 33.00
CA SER A 709 -29.02 8.20 33.19
C SER A 709 -27.91 9.17 33.56
N ALA A 710 -26.76 8.63 34.00
CA ALA A 710 -25.58 9.41 34.35
C ALA A 710 -24.62 9.68 33.16
N THR A 711 -24.87 9.09 31.99
CA THR A 711 -24.02 9.26 30.81
C THR A 711 -24.80 9.77 29.60
N ASN A 712 -24.09 10.47 28.72
CA ASN A 712 -24.56 10.86 27.39
C ASN A 712 -23.79 10.15 26.28
N ILE A 713 -22.93 9.18 26.64
CA ILE A 713 -22.17 8.37 25.70
C ILE A 713 -22.20 6.90 26.07
N VAL A 714 -22.44 6.04 25.07
CA VAL A 714 -22.30 4.59 25.21
C VAL A 714 -21.67 3.97 23.97
N THR A 715 -20.90 2.91 24.18
CA THR A 715 -20.47 1.97 23.13
C THR A 715 -21.13 0.62 23.40
N LEU A 716 -21.93 0.14 22.45
CA LEU A 716 -22.50 -1.21 22.43
C LEU A 716 -21.64 -2.07 21.50
N SER A 717 -21.16 -3.22 21.96
CA SER A 717 -20.45 -4.20 21.11
C SER A 717 -21.01 -5.60 21.24
N PHE A 718 -20.99 -6.36 20.16
CA PHE A 718 -21.51 -7.73 20.11
C PHE A 718 -21.05 -8.45 18.84
N TRP A 719 -20.89 -9.77 18.93
CA TRP A 719 -20.82 -10.63 17.76
C TRP A 719 -22.23 -10.96 17.28
N MET A 720 -22.46 -10.89 15.97
CA MET A 720 -23.74 -11.23 15.36
C MET A 720 -23.60 -12.14 14.15
N LYS A 721 -24.57 -13.04 13.98
CA LYS A 721 -24.78 -13.85 12.77
C LYS A 721 -26.27 -13.89 12.44
N TRP A 722 -26.70 -13.09 11.47
CA TRP A 722 -28.11 -12.94 11.07
C TRP A 722 -28.47 -13.85 9.88
N THR A 723 -29.72 -14.30 9.73
CA THR A 723 -30.07 -15.42 8.82
C THR A 723 -31.19 -15.19 7.81
N THR A 724 -32.21 -14.37 8.08
CA THR A 724 -33.36 -14.17 7.16
C THR A 724 -33.82 -12.72 7.09
N ASN A 725 -34.27 -12.29 5.89
CA ASN A 725 -34.97 -11.00 5.70
C ASN A 725 -36.49 -11.23 5.79
N ALA A 726 -37.12 -10.73 6.85
CA ALA A 726 -38.49 -10.26 6.73
C ALA A 726 -38.40 -8.74 6.55
N ASN A 727 -39.16 -8.17 5.61
CA ASN A 727 -39.29 -6.73 5.54
C ASN A 727 -40.20 -6.28 6.69
N ASP A 728 -39.62 -5.82 7.79
CA ASP A 728 -40.17 -4.91 8.81
C ASP A 728 -39.16 -4.84 9.98
N ASP A 729 -38.70 -3.65 10.38
CA ASP A 729 -37.93 -3.30 11.60
C ASP A 729 -37.36 -4.46 12.46
N ASP A 730 -36.51 -5.33 11.91
CA ASP A 730 -35.92 -6.47 12.63
C ASP A 730 -34.78 -5.98 13.55
N LEU A 731 -35.10 -5.73 14.82
CA LEU A 731 -34.19 -5.03 15.74
C LEU A 731 -33.08 -5.93 16.26
N ALA A 732 -31.82 -5.54 16.05
CA ALA A 732 -30.70 -6.16 16.77
C ALA A 732 -30.77 -5.78 18.26
N PHE A 733 -30.97 -4.48 18.54
CA PHE A 733 -31.13 -3.96 19.90
C PHE A 733 -32.05 -2.75 19.93
N GLU A 734 -32.76 -2.58 21.04
CA GLU A 734 -33.43 -1.33 21.38
C GLU A 734 -33.22 -0.99 22.85
N TYR A 735 -32.90 0.25 23.17
CA TYR A 735 -32.84 0.75 24.53
C TYR A 735 -33.96 1.76 24.73
N THR A 736 -34.86 1.45 25.67
CA THR A 736 -36.25 1.96 25.75
C THR A 736 -37.13 1.50 24.58
N PRO A 737 -38.30 0.87 24.81
CA PRO A 737 -39.21 0.54 23.71
C PRO A 737 -39.66 1.80 22.98
N ASN A 738 -39.68 1.80 21.64
CA ASN A 738 -39.96 2.99 20.84
C ASN A 738 -38.99 4.13 21.16
N TYR A 739 -37.71 3.90 20.85
CA TYR A 739 -36.59 4.76 21.24
C TYR A 739 -36.80 6.25 20.93
N ASN A 740 -37.58 6.60 19.91
CA ASN A 740 -37.88 7.96 19.45
C ASN A 740 -38.98 8.69 20.25
N THR A 741 -39.88 7.96 20.91
CA THR A 741 -40.94 8.52 21.76
C THR A 741 -40.50 8.64 23.21
N ASN A 742 -39.54 7.82 23.63
CA ASN A 742 -38.96 7.85 24.97
C ASN A 742 -37.65 8.66 24.98
N ALA A 743 -37.56 9.64 25.87
CA ALA A 743 -36.34 10.40 26.05
C ALA A 743 -35.19 9.47 26.49
N GLY A 744 -34.01 9.65 25.90
CA GLY A 744 -32.84 8.89 26.31
C GLY A 744 -32.72 7.49 25.69
N GLY A 745 -33.51 7.16 24.67
CA GLY A 745 -33.45 5.87 23.95
C GLY A 745 -32.41 5.78 22.84
N PHE A 746 -32.08 4.56 22.42
CA PHE A 746 -31.31 4.27 21.19
C PHE A 746 -31.74 2.95 20.53
N ILE A 747 -31.37 2.76 19.26
CA ILE A 747 -31.74 1.59 18.45
C ILE A 747 -30.54 1.12 17.61
N ALA A 748 -30.48 -0.20 17.40
CA ALA A 748 -29.66 -0.85 16.40
C ALA A 748 -30.58 -1.78 15.60
N ASP A 749 -30.82 -1.45 14.35
CA ASP A 749 -31.71 -2.19 13.44
C ASP A 749 -30.91 -2.61 12.22
N TRP A 750 -30.86 -3.90 11.95
CA TRP A 750 -30.04 -4.41 10.85
C TRP A 750 -30.75 -4.37 9.50
N ASN A 751 -32.04 -4.03 9.41
CA ASN A 751 -32.79 -4.02 8.16
C ASN A 751 -33.87 -2.93 8.17
N SER A 752 -33.43 -1.69 8.24
CA SER A 752 -34.35 -0.55 8.27
C SER A 752 -35.11 -0.42 6.94
N SER A 753 -36.37 -0.87 6.93
CA SER A 753 -37.28 -0.79 5.78
C SER A 753 -37.70 0.67 5.52
N SER A 754 -37.78 1.47 6.58
CA SER A 754 -38.09 2.91 6.59
C SER A 754 -37.15 3.74 5.70
N PHE A 755 -35.96 3.21 5.35
CA PHE A 755 -34.99 3.87 4.48
C PHE A 755 -34.59 3.04 3.25
N GLY A 756 -35.49 2.19 2.75
CA GLY A 756 -35.32 1.46 1.50
C GLY A 756 -34.76 0.04 1.63
N GLY A 757 -34.64 -0.48 2.85
CA GLY A 757 -34.13 -1.83 3.13
C GLY A 757 -32.62 -1.97 2.87
N ALA A 758 -32.03 -3.09 3.31
CA ALA A 758 -30.63 -3.45 3.08
C ALA A 758 -29.54 -2.55 3.72
N LYS A 759 -29.91 -1.68 4.66
CA LYS A 759 -28.98 -0.86 5.46
C LYS A 759 -29.09 -1.22 6.93
N PHE A 760 -27.99 -1.03 7.65
CA PHE A 760 -27.95 -1.08 9.10
C PHE A 760 -28.18 0.32 9.66
N GLU A 761 -29.18 0.47 10.52
CA GLU A 761 -29.56 1.68 11.22
C GLU A 761 -28.99 1.72 12.64
N THR A 762 -28.46 2.89 12.99
CA THR A 762 -28.08 3.27 14.35
C THR A 762 -28.77 4.58 14.70
N GLY A 763 -29.56 4.59 15.76
CA GLY A 763 -30.41 5.73 16.09
C GLY A 763 -30.43 6.06 17.58
N MET A 764 -30.71 7.33 17.88
CA MET A 764 -30.89 7.86 19.24
C MET A 764 -32.18 8.69 19.28
N GLY A 765 -32.93 8.63 20.38
CA GLY A 765 -34.17 9.38 20.53
C GLY A 765 -34.14 10.35 21.70
N LYS A 766 -34.76 11.52 21.50
CA LYS A 766 -34.90 12.60 22.49
C LYS A 766 -36.29 12.62 23.14
N GLY A 767 -37.24 11.84 22.63
CA GLY A 767 -38.65 11.84 23.05
C GLY A 767 -39.50 12.67 22.11
N ASP A 768 -40.83 12.58 22.24
CA ASP A 768 -41.79 13.36 21.44
C ASP A 768 -41.61 13.20 19.92
N PHE A 769 -41.22 11.99 19.46
CA PHE A 769 -40.89 11.68 18.06
C PHE A 769 -39.71 12.47 17.49
N THR A 770 -38.85 13.04 18.35
CA THR A 770 -37.59 13.66 17.94
C THR A 770 -36.42 12.70 18.11
N TYR A 771 -35.67 12.49 17.04
CA TYR A 771 -34.64 11.45 16.96
C TYR A 771 -33.53 11.82 15.97
N TRP A 772 -32.46 11.04 16.02
CA TRP A 772 -31.28 11.14 15.17
C TRP A 772 -30.90 9.74 14.71
N THR A 773 -30.73 9.56 13.41
CA THR A 773 -30.55 8.25 12.78
C THR A 773 -29.50 8.32 11.69
N ASP A 774 -28.58 7.37 11.71
CA ASP A 774 -27.56 7.17 10.70
C ASP A 774 -27.59 5.73 10.19
N LEU A 775 -27.16 5.54 8.94
CA LEU A 775 -27.23 4.29 8.20
C LEU A 775 -25.84 3.92 7.67
N PHE A 776 -25.49 2.64 7.68
CA PHE A 776 -24.32 2.13 6.98
C PHE A 776 -24.61 0.84 6.22
N VAL A 777 -23.63 0.40 5.43
CA VAL A 777 -23.73 -0.84 4.67
C VAL A 777 -23.88 -2.00 5.63
N ARG A 778 -24.95 -2.77 5.45
CA ARG A 778 -25.20 -3.95 6.27
C ARG A 778 -24.13 -5.02 6.03
N PRO A 779 -23.55 -5.60 7.10
CA PRO A 779 -22.63 -6.73 6.98
C PRO A 779 -23.28 -7.96 6.33
N ALA A 780 -22.47 -8.88 5.82
CA ALA A 780 -22.98 -10.05 5.11
C ALA A 780 -23.84 -10.95 6.02
N ALA A 781 -24.84 -11.61 5.43
CA ALA A 781 -25.70 -12.56 6.13
C ALA A 781 -24.97 -13.88 6.39
N ALA A 782 -25.42 -14.61 7.41
CA ALA A 782 -24.96 -15.95 7.75
C ALA A 782 -23.44 -16.08 8.06
N THR A 783 -22.77 -14.96 8.31
CA THR A 783 -21.38 -14.85 8.78
C THR A 783 -21.32 -14.12 10.12
N TRP A 784 -20.34 -14.47 10.96
CA TRP A 784 -20.10 -13.76 12.21
C TRP A 784 -19.41 -12.43 11.93
N HIS A 785 -19.94 -11.36 12.50
CA HIS A 785 -19.35 -10.02 12.47
C HIS A 785 -19.29 -9.43 13.87
N LEU A 786 -18.20 -8.77 14.21
CA LEU A 786 -18.09 -8.00 15.45
C LEU A 786 -18.49 -6.57 15.16
N VAL A 787 -19.57 -6.10 15.79
CA VAL A 787 -20.11 -4.76 15.57
C VAL A 787 -19.91 -3.91 16.82
N HIS A 788 -19.46 -2.67 16.63
CA HIS A 788 -19.42 -1.64 17.68
C HIS A 788 -20.24 -0.43 17.25
N LEU A 789 -21.21 -0.05 18.06
CA LEU A 789 -22.02 1.15 17.86
C LEU A 789 -21.75 2.13 18.99
N VAL A 790 -21.26 3.31 18.63
CA VAL A 790 -21.04 4.43 19.56
C VAL A 790 -22.20 5.40 19.41
N PHE A 791 -22.91 5.65 20.49
CA PHE A 791 -24.01 6.60 20.58
C PHE A 791 -23.56 7.77 21.45
N ASN A 792 -23.26 8.92 20.84
CA ASN A 792 -22.80 10.12 21.54
C ASN A 792 -23.87 11.22 21.47
N ARG A 793 -24.64 11.36 22.55
CA ARG A 793 -25.74 12.34 22.68
C ARG A 793 -25.27 13.76 22.93
N SER A 794 -23.99 13.96 23.30
CA SER A 794 -23.43 15.31 23.51
C SER A 794 -23.20 16.03 22.18
N GLY A 795 -22.60 15.34 21.21
CA GLY A 795 -22.45 15.81 19.82
C GLY A 795 -23.65 15.48 18.94
N SER A 796 -24.59 14.67 19.44
CA SER A 796 -25.64 14.02 18.65
C SER A 796 -25.03 13.23 17.50
N THR A 797 -23.97 12.45 17.72
CA THR A 797 -23.28 11.70 16.66
C THR A 797 -23.29 10.21 16.96
N ASN A 798 -23.49 9.40 15.91
CA ASN A 798 -23.24 7.97 15.95
C ASN A 798 -21.87 7.65 15.33
N LYS A 799 -21.26 6.53 15.73
CA LYS A 799 -20.20 5.85 14.97
C LYS A 799 -20.51 4.36 14.92
N ALA A 800 -20.14 3.72 13.82
CA ALA A 800 -20.26 2.27 13.70
C ALA A 800 -18.92 1.69 13.25
N TYR A 801 -18.54 0.55 13.83
CA TYR A 801 -17.41 -0.25 13.39
C TYR A 801 -17.91 -1.67 13.12
N VAL A 802 -17.38 -2.28 12.07
CA VAL A 802 -17.63 -3.68 11.72
C VAL A 802 -16.28 -4.32 11.52
N ASP A 803 -16.04 -5.44 12.21
CA ASP A 803 -14.80 -6.21 12.12
C ASP A 803 -13.54 -5.35 12.34
N GLY A 804 -13.59 -4.49 13.36
CA GLY A 804 -12.52 -3.56 13.71
C GLY A 804 -12.43 -2.31 12.84
N SER A 805 -13.21 -2.19 11.76
CA SER A 805 -13.12 -1.11 10.77
C SER A 805 -14.24 -0.07 10.88
N LEU A 806 -13.88 1.21 10.87
CA LEU A 806 -14.84 2.32 10.93
C LEU A 806 -15.71 2.36 9.66
N GLN A 807 -17.03 2.44 9.84
CA GLN A 807 -17.99 2.51 8.75
C GLN A 807 -18.32 3.95 8.37
N THR A 808 -18.48 4.20 7.08
CA THR A 808 -19.04 5.47 6.58
C THR A 808 -20.54 5.50 6.85
N LEU A 809 -20.95 6.44 7.70
CA LEU A 809 -22.35 6.67 8.02
C LEU A 809 -22.99 7.65 7.03
N THR A 810 -24.19 7.32 6.57
CA THR A 810 -25.08 8.21 5.83
C THR A 810 -26.21 8.65 6.74
N THR A 811 -26.60 9.93 6.67
CA THR A 811 -27.69 10.43 7.52
C THR A 811 -29.02 9.88 7.02
N GLY A 812 -29.74 9.15 7.87
CA GLY A 812 -31.10 8.69 7.59
C GLY A 812 -32.14 9.77 7.87
N ALA A 813 -32.18 10.25 9.11
CA ALA A 813 -33.07 11.35 9.54
C ALA A 813 -32.55 12.05 10.81
N ARG A 814 -32.75 13.36 10.91
CA ARG A 814 -32.39 14.19 12.08
C ARG A 814 -33.52 15.17 12.37
N THR A 815 -34.17 15.01 13.52
CA THR A 815 -35.26 15.89 13.99
C THR A 815 -34.96 16.52 15.36
N ALA A 816 -33.84 16.17 15.98
CA ALA A 816 -33.41 16.68 17.28
C ALA A 816 -32.03 17.34 17.22
N SER A 817 -31.84 18.40 18.00
CA SER A 817 -30.53 18.93 18.41
C SER A 817 -30.42 18.91 19.94
N GLY A 818 -29.23 18.63 20.48
CA GLY A 818 -28.98 18.56 21.93
C GLY A 818 -29.77 17.45 22.62
N MET A 819 -29.20 16.24 22.68
CA MET A 819 -29.95 15.02 23.07
C MET A 819 -29.93 14.70 24.57
N GLY A 820 -29.10 15.37 25.38
CA GLY A 820 -29.01 15.13 26.83
C GLY A 820 -28.50 13.72 27.19
N ASN A 821 -28.67 13.31 28.44
CA ASN A 821 -28.26 11.97 28.88
C ASN A 821 -29.20 10.87 28.37
N PHE A 822 -28.74 9.62 28.42
CA PHE A 822 -29.63 8.45 28.24
C PHE A 822 -30.62 8.34 29.41
N SER A 823 -31.60 7.45 29.30
CA SER A 823 -32.56 7.17 30.38
C SER A 823 -32.09 6.07 31.32
N ASN A 824 -32.84 5.82 32.39
CA ASN A 824 -32.78 4.57 33.15
C ASN A 824 -33.83 3.61 32.56
N SER A 825 -33.41 2.51 31.93
CA SER A 825 -34.33 1.64 31.19
C SER A 825 -33.81 0.20 31.06
N SER A 826 -34.23 -0.51 30.01
CA SER A 826 -33.74 -1.84 29.66
C SER A 826 -33.17 -1.84 28.25
N LEU A 827 -32.10 -2.60 28.06
CA LEU A 827 -31.58 -2.99 26.75
C LEU A 827 -32.29 -4.26 26.32
N TYR A 828 -33.01 -4.18 25.22
CA TYR A 828 -33.72 -5.29 24.59
C TYR A 828 -32.85 -5.88 23.49
N PHE A 829 -32.75 -7.20 23.47
CA PHE A 829 -31.96 -7.99 22.53
C PHE A 829 -32.93 -8.58 21.52
N MET A 830 -32.62 -8.40 20.23
CA MET A 830 -33.30 -9.07 19.11
C MET A 830 -34.81 -8.78 19.03
N SER A 831 -35.27 -7.68 19.61
CA SER A 831 -36.69 -7.36 19.78
C SER A 831 -36.92 -5.95 20.32
N ARG A 832 -38.15 -5.45 20.13
CA ARG A 832 -38.75 -4.36 20.90
C ARG A 832 -39.52 -4.93 22.09
N ALA A 833 -39.28 -4.36 23.27
CA ALA A 833 -39.96 -4.74 24.52
C ALA A 833 -39.94 -6.25 24.83
N ALA A 834 -38.95 -6.98 24.28
CA ALA A 834 -38.84 -8.44 24.34
C ALA A 834 -40.00 -9.23 23.70
N ASN A 835 -40.91 -8.62 22.93
CA ASN A 835 -42.13 -9.30 22.47
C ASN A 835 -42.63 -8.92 21.06
N SER A 836 -42.05 -7.92 20.41
CA SER A 836 -42.46 -7.44 19.10
C SER A 836 -41.24 -7.04 18.27
N LEU A 837 -41.37 -6.94 16.95
CA LEU A 837 -40.26 -6.62 16.04
C LEU A 837 -39.05 -7.55 16.25
N ASN A 838 -39.36 -8.86 16.33
CA ASN A 838 -38.40 -9.88 16.73
C ASN A 838 -37.49 -10.24 15.56
N ALA A 839 -36.19 -10.24 15.81
CA ALA A 839 -35.18 -10.41 14.78
C ALA A 839 -34.63 -11.87 14.75
N ALA A 840 -34.38 -12.41 13.56
CA ALA A 840 -33.84 -13.76 13.37
C ALA A 840 -32.30 -13.77 13.26
N GLY A 841 -31.64 -14.48 14.18
CA GLY A 841 -30.18 -14.59 14.15
C GLY A 841 -29.58 -15.14 15.43
N THR A 842 -28.27 -15.06 15.56
CA THR A 842 -27.51 -15.51 16.73
C THR A 842 -26.65 -14.35 17.26
N LEU A 843 -26.66 -14.15 18.58
CA LEU A 843 -25.86 -13.16 19.29
C LEU A 843 -24.88 -13.83 20.25
N ASP A 844 -23.68 -13.25 20.31
CA ASP A 844 -22.59 -13.69 21.15
C ASP A 844 -21.81 -12.47 21.69
N GLU A 845 -21.24 -12.60 22.89
CA GLU A 845 -20.42 -11.57 23.56
C GLU A 845 -20.99 -10.14 23.55
N VAL A 846 -22.21 -9.95 24.04
CA VAL A 846 -22.82 -8.60 24.10
C VAL A 846 -22.21 -7.79 25.25
N ARG A 847 -21.80 -6.55 24.97
CA ARG A 847 -21.15 -5.66 25.94
C ARG A 847 -21.63 -4.22 25.81
N LEU A 848 -21.75 -3.53 26.94
CA LEU A 848 -22.16 -2.13 27.00
C LEU A 848 -21.20 -1.32 27.85
N SER A 849 -20.57 -0.30 27.26
CA SER A 849 -19.57 0.57 27.88
C SER A 849 -20.05 2.02 27.91
N THR A 850 -19.79 2.78 28.98
CA THR A 850 -20.22 4.19 29.14
C THR A 850 -19.19 5.22 28.69
N ILE A 851 -18.23 4.79 27.89
CA ILE A 851 -17.25 5.64 27.22
C ILE A 851 -17.26 5.36 25.73
N GLU A 852 -16.74 6.31 24.96
CA GLU A 852 -16.34 6.06 23.58
C GLU A 852 -15.13 5.14 23.55
N ARG A 853 -15.30 3.92 23.05
CA ARG A 853 -14.15 3.07 22.72
C ARG A 853 -13.52 3.62 21.45
N ASN A 854 -12.25 4.01 21.54
CA ASN A 854 -11.53 4.56 20.40
C ASN A 854 -11.26 3.49 19.33
N PRO A 855 -10.97 3.89 18.08
CA PRO A 855 -10.76 2.96 16.97
C PRO A 855 -9.69 1.89 17.23
N ASN A 856 -8.58 2.23 17.88
CA ASN A 856 -7.49 1.30 18.15
C ASN A 856 -7.86 0.25 19.22
N TRP A 857 -8.64 0.66 20.22
CA TRP A 857 -9.20 -0.27 21.21
C TRP A 857 -10.13 -1.28 20.52
N VAL A 858 -11.03 -0.79 19.65
CA VAL A 858 -11.96 -1.61 18.86
C VAL A 858 -11.22 -2.60 17.95
N ALA A 859 -10.17 -2.14 17.26
CA ALA A 859 -9.34 -3.00 16.43
C ALA A 859 -8.58 -4.06 17.25
N THR A 860 -8.04 -3.69 18.42
CA THR A 860 -7.36 -4.66 19.33
C THR A 860 -8.33 -5.75 19.78
N GLU A 861 -9.58 -5.37 20.12
CA GLU A 861 -10.61 -6.32 20.53
C GLU A 861 -10.97 -7.29 19.41
N TYR A 862 -11.15 -6.78 18.19
CA TYR A 862 -11.43 -7.62 17.02
C TYR A 862 -10.28 -8.59 16.71
N ASN A 863 -9.03 -8.10 16.71
CA ASN A 863 -7.85 -8.93 16.43
C ASN A 863 -7.71 -10.09 17.42
N ASN A 864 -8.04 -9.85 18.68
CA ASN A 864 -8.01 -10.88 19.70
C ASN A 864 -9.16 -11.89 19.57
N GLN A 865 -10.38 -11.42 19.32
CA GLN A 865 -11.57 -12.27 19.34
C GLN A 865 -11.82 -13.03 18.03
N SER A 866 -11.46 -12.45 16.88
CA SER A 866 -11.65 -13.08 15.56
C SER A 866 -10.71 -14.27 15.33
N SER A 867 -9.52 -14.26 15.94
CA SER A 867 -8.48 -15.28 15.76
C SER A 867 -7.55 -15.41 16.98
N PRO A 868 -8.07 -15.81 18.16
CA PRO A 868 -7.34 -15.79 19.43
C PRO A 868 -6.05 -16.61 19.43
N GLY A 869 -6.03 -17.75 18.74
CA GLY A 869 -4.83 -18.61 18.63
C GLY A 869 -3.70 -18.00 17.80
N THR A 870 -3.96 -16.94 17.03
CA THR A 870 -2.90 -16.15 16.40
C THR A 870 -2.53 -14.93 17.24
N PHE A 871 -3.45 -14.41 18.06
CA PHE A 871 -3.23 -13.24 18.92
C PHE A 871 -2.37 -13.59 20.15
N ILE A 872 -2.53 -14.80 20.68
CA ILE A 872 -1.79 -15.31 21.83
C ILE A 872 -1.04 -16.58 21.43
N THR A 873 0.29 -16.55 21.58
CA THR A 873 1.13 -17.75 21.43
C THR A 873 1.39 -18.37 22.79
N MET A 874 1.20 -19.69 22.92
CA MET A 874 1.48 -20.42 24.14
C MET A 874 2.89 -21.03 24.10
N GLY A 875 3.68 -20.77 25.14
CA GLY A 875 5.03 -21.27 25.29
C GLY A 875 5.11 -22.73 25.72
N SER A 876 6.33 -23.26 25.81
CA SER A 876 6.58 -24.61 26.32
C SER A 876 6.15 -24.75 27.79
N GLU A 877 5.72 -25.96 28.15
CA GLU A 877 5.39 -26.30 29.53
C GLU A 877 6.65 -26.43 30.39
N SER A 878 6.57 -25.93 31.62
CA SER A 878 7.55 -26.16 32.67
C SER A 878 6.84 -26.58 33.96
N CYS A 879 7.09 -27.81 34.43
CA CYS A 879 6.55 -28.31 35.70
C CYS A 879 7.65 -28.40 36.76
N GLY A 880 7.35 -27.99 37.99
CA GLY A 880 8.31 -28.08 39.09
C GLY A 880 8.62 -29.55 39.46
N THR A 881 9.89 -29.95 39.36
CA THR A 881 10.35 -31.23 39.92
C THR A 881 10.57 -31.13 41.44
N PRO A 882 10.05 -32.06 42.26
CA PRO A 882 10.25 -32.03 43.70
C PRO A 882 11.73 -32.22 44.03
N THR A 883 12.36 -31.24 44.69
CA THR A 883 13.78 -31.28 45.08
C THR A 883 13.92 -31.02 46.60
N PRO A 884 14.77 -31.77 47.33
CA PRO A 884 14.70 -31.90 48.79
C PRO A 884 15.35 -30.74 49.59
N THR A 885 14.82 -30.52 50.79
CA THR A 885 15.12 -29.43 51.75
C THR A 885 16.47 -29.54 52.46
N PRO A 886 17.18 -28.40 52.67
CA PRO A 886 18.06 -28.25 53.84
C PRO A 886 17.80 -26.96 54.69
N THR A 887 18.18 -27.08 55.97
CA THR A 887 17.88 -26.27 57.18
C THR A 887 18.69 -24.95 57.32
N PRO A 888 18.21 -23.89 58.04
CA PRO A 888 18.77 -22.52 57.99
C PRO A 888 19.54 -22.06 59.26
N THR A 889 20.44 -21.04 59.15
CA THR A 889 20.89 -20.21 60.29
C THR A 889 21.34 -18.76 59.93
N ALA A 890 20.68 -17.80 60.60
CA ALA A 890 20.97 -16.45 61.18
C ALA A 890 21.84 -15.32 60.52
N THR A 891 21.35 -14.07 60.73
CA THR A 891 21.82 -12.71 60.33
C THR A 891 22.29 -11.87 61.53
N PRO A 892 23.07 -10.76 61.38
CA PRO A 892 22.64 -9.47 61.98
C PRO A 892 23.06 -8.12 61.30
N THR A 893 22.14 -7.14 61.38
CA THR A 893 22.11 -5.67 61.70
C THR A 893 23.09 -4.59 61.15
N ALA A 894 22.53 -3.38 60.86
CA ALA A 894 23.07 -2.17 60.16
C ALA A 894 23.15 -0.88 61.03
N THR A 895 23.64 0.27 60.44
CA THR A 895 23.36 1.76 60.67
C THR A 895 24.55 2.65 60.17
N PRO A 896 24.50 3.97 59.79
CA PRO A 896 23.57 4.87 59.02
C PRO A 896 24.22 5.73 57.86
N THR A 897 23.38 6.56 57.20
CA THR A 897 23.46 7.51 56.02
C THR A 897 24.35 8.78 56.13
N PRO A 898 24.64 9.54 55.02
CA PRO A 898 23.96 10.83 54.71
C PRO A 898 23.76 11.21 53.19
N THR A 899 23.25 12.43 52.92
CA THR A 899 22.32 12.94 51.85
C THR A 899 22.81 13.97 50.77
N LEU A 900 22.09 14.02 49.61
CA LEU A 900 21.68 15.13 48.64
C LEU A 900 22.73 15.91 47.78
N PRO A 901 22.44 16.70 46.66
CA PRO A 901 21.18 17.26 46.05
C PRO A 901 21.06 17.24 44.44
N PRO A 902 20.06 17.90 43.75
CA PRO A 902 19.51 17.61 42.38
C PRO A 902 19.80 18.61 41.21
N PRO A 903 19.32 18.41 39.94
CA PRO A 903 19.57 19.31 38.78
C PRO A 903 18.35 20.10 38.18
N THR A 904 18.68 21.09 37.31
CA THR A 904 17.92 22.29 36.83
C THR A 904 17.46 22.23 35.35
N ALA A 905 16.55 23.12 34.88
CA ALA A 905 15.82 23.14 33.58
C ALA A 905 15.96 24.44 32.71
N THR A 906 15.67 24.43 31.37
CA THR A 906 15.09 25.51 30.45
C THR A 906 15.14 25.17 28.89
N PRO A 907 14.62 25.95 27.86
CA PRO A 907 13.28 26.57 27.55
C PRO A 907 12.78 26.53 26.02
N THR A 908 11.67 27.23 25.68
CA THR A 908 10.77 27.25 24.45
C THR A 908 10.85 28.54 23.53
N ALA A 909 10.22 28.61 22.32
CA ALA A 909 10.18 29.80 21.37
C ALA A 909 8.83 30.08 20.57
N THR A 910 8.68 31.29 19.93
CA THR A 910 7.44 31.98 19.36
C THR A 910 7.61 32.64 17.92
N PRO A 911 6.55 32.98 17.07
CA PRO A 911 6.67 33.58 15.68
C PRO A 911 5.91 34.94 15.31
N THR A 912 5.98 35.48 14.05
CA THR A 912 5.56 36.85 13.50
C THR A 912 4.76 36.86 12.10
N PRO A 913 3.94 37.88 11.64
CA PRO A 913 2.90 37.78 10.52
C PRO A 913 3.00 38.69 9.21
N THR A 914 2.13 38.51 8.17
CA THR A 914 2.06 39.20 6.82
C THR A 914 0.71 39.94 6.44
N SER A 915 0.68 40.76 5.34
CA SER A 915 -0.34 41.76 4.85
C SER A 915 -1.75 41.24 4.40
N GLN A 916 -2.83 42.05 4.50
CA GLN A 916 -4.25 41.63 4.45
C GLN A 916 -5.08 41.88 3.15
N ASP A 917 -4.62 42.60 2.12
CA ASP A 917 -5.43 42.88 0.89
C ASP A 917 -5.22 41.82 -0.23
N GLN A 918 -6.29 41.37 -0.90
CA GLN A 918 -6.26 40.21 -1.82
C GLN A 918 -7.23 40.32 -3.02
N TYR A 919 -6.93 39.66 -4.15
CA TYR A 919 -7.84 39.57 -5.30
C TYR A 919 -7.68 38.27 -6.12
N SER A 920 -8.69 37.93 -6.94
CA SER A 920 -8.66 36.83 -7.93
C SER A 920 -9.45 37.21 -9.19
N GLN A 921 -9.05 36.74 -10.38
CA GLN A 921 -9.71 37.02 -11.66
C GLN A 921 -9.66 35.86 -12.67
N VAL A 922 -10.66 35.79 -13.57
CA VAL A 922 -10.72 34.86 -14.72
C VAL A 922 -11.52 35.46 -15.89
N ARG A 923 -11.35 34.94 -17.10
CA ARG A 923 -12.19 35.23 -18.26
C ARG A 923 -13.28 34.18 -18.43
N ILE A 924 -14.54 34.59 -18.42
CA ILE A 924 -15.65 33.67 -18.66
C ILE A 924 -15.72 33.33 -20.15
N SER A 925 -15.62 32.05 -20.52
CA SER A 925 -15.67 31.63 -21.94
C SER A 925 -17.10 31.42 -22.43
N ASN A 926 -18.05 31.34 -21.50
CA ASN A 926 -19.49 31.39 -21.74
C ASN A 926 -20.18 32.01 -20.51
N VAL A 927 -21.43 32.44 -20.66
CA VAL A 927 -22.22 33.01 -19.56
C VAL A 927 -23.24 31.98 -19.10
N GLY A 928 -23.08 31.48 -17.88
CA GLY A 928 -23.91 30.40 -17.35
C GLY A 928 -23.50 29.99 -15.94
N ALA A 929 -24.32 29.15 -15.31
CA ALA A 929 -24.30 28.92 -13.88
C ALA A 929 -22.94 28.43 -13.33
N TRP A 930 -22.55 28.99 -12.18
CA TRP A 930 -21.50 28.50 -11.27
C TRP A 930 -20.03 28.69 -11.69
N ASN A 931 -19.73 29.76 -12.42
CA ASN A 931 -18.37 30.14 -12.82
C ASN A 931 -17.94 31.46 -12.16
N GLY A 932 -16.81 31.48 -11.44
CA GLY A 932 -16.51 32.59 -10.54
C GLY A 932 -15.12 32.59 -9.89
N VAL A 933 -14.91 33.56 -8.99
CA VAL A 933 -13.61 33.87 -8.35
C VAL A 933 -13.76 33.96 -6.83
N ILE A 934 -12.68 33.66 -6.09
CA ILE A 934 -12.66 33.59 -4.61
C ILE A 934 -11.57 34.50 -4.02
N ALA A 935 -11.83 35.13 -2.88
CA ALA A 935 -10.86 35.93 -2.13
C ALA A 935 -10.90 35.64 -0.61
N ARG A 936 -9.74 35.77 0.07
CA ARG A 936 -9.52 35.54 1.52
C ARG A 936 -9.98 34.18 2.02
N ALA A 937 -9.40 33.12 1.48
CA ALA A 937 -9.77 31.77 1.86
C ALA A 937 -8.89 31.15 2.95
N GLN A 938 -9.54 30.69 4.01
CA GLN A 938 -8.94 30.01 5.14
C GLN A 938 -9.37 28.53 5.09
N SER A 939 -8.61 27.73 4.34
CA SER A 939 -8.93 26.33 4.02
C SER A 939 -9.04 25.42 5.24
N ILE A 940 -8.29 25.72 6.30
CA ILE A 940 -8.29 24.95 7.55
C ILE A 940 -9.66 25.00 8.27
N ILE A 941 -10.49 26.02 7.96
CA ILE A 941 -11.79 26.24 8.62
C ILE A 941 -12.98 26.44 7.67
N ASP A 942 -12.85 26.15 6.36
CA ASP A 942 -13.91 26.33 5.33
C ASP A 942 -14.60 27.71 5.34
N ARG A 943 -13.80 28.79 5.20
CA ARG A 943 -14.32 30.17 5.14
C ARG A 943 -13.66 31.00 4.04
N PHE A 944 -14.47 31.63 3.17
CA PHE A 944 -13.99 32.49 2.07
C PHE A 944 -15.09 33.29 1.34
N TYR A 945 -14.72 34.38 0.65
CA TYR A 945 -15.64 35.16 -0.19
C TYR A 945 -15.62 34.71 -1.65
N MET A 946 -16.76 34.83 -2.35
CA MET A 946 -16.95 34.32 -3.71
C MET A 946 -17.73 35.32 -4.57
N ALA A 947 -17.47 35.34 -5.88
CA ALA A 947 -18.26 36.05 -6.88
C ALA A 947 -18.55 35.17 -8.09
N PHE A 948 -19.80 35.13 -8.55
CA PHE A 948 -20.25 34.30 -9.68
C PHE A 948 -21.08 35.09 -10.69
N VAL A 949 -21.01 34.71 -11.97
CA VAL A 949 -21.92 35.15 -13.03
C VAL A 949 -22.77 33.95 -13.44
N PHE A 950 -24.09 34.04 -13.22
CA PHE A 950 -25.06 32.97 -13.50
C PHE A 950 -25.80 33.16 -14.83
N GLY A 951 -25.87 34.39 -15.32
CA GLY A 951 -26.52 34.76 -16.57
C GLY A 951 -26.04 36.14 -17.05
N PRO A 952 -26.41 36.56 -18.28
CA PRO A 952 -25.94 37.82 -18.85
C PRO A 952 -26.16 39.01 -17.91
N ASN A 953 -27.27 39.03 -17.18
CA ASN A 953 -27.59 40.08 -16.21
C ASN A 953 -27.84 39.49 -14.81
N ASP A 954 -27.15 38.41 -14.44
CA ASP A 954 -27.27 37.82 -13.10
C ASP A 954 -25.88 37.47 -12.57
N TYR A 955 -25.38 38.28 -11.65
CA TYR A 955 -24.09 38.09 -11.01
C TYR A 955 -24.17 38.44 -9.53
N ARG A 956 -23.44 37.71 -8.68
CA ARG A 956 -23.69 37.67 -7.24
C ARG A 956 -22.42 37.50 -6.42
N LEU A 957 -22.40 38.08 -5.23
CA LEU A 957 -21.40 37.90 -4.18
C LEU A 957 -21.92 36.96 -3.09
N TYR A 958 -21.05 36.07 -2.61
CA TYR A 958 -21.34 35.11 -1.55
C TYR A 958 -20.22 35.05 -0.51
N LEU A 959 -20.59 34.62 0.70
CA LEU A 959 -19.67 34.11 1.71
C LEU A 959 -19.88 32.60 1.87
N ARG A 960 -18.78 31.84 1.83
CA ARG A 960 -18.72 30.45 2.26
C ARG A 960 -18.32 30.42 3.73
N LYS A 961 -19.10 29.72 4.56
CA LYS A 961 -18.78 29.51 5.98
C LYS A 961 -19.31 28.16 6.47
N ASP A 962 -18.40 27.34 6.98
CA ASP A 962 -18.68 26.11 7.72
C ASP A 962 -19.66 25.16 6.99
N GLY A 963 -19.43 24.86 5.72
CA GLY A 963 -20.35 23.97 5.00
C GLY A 963 -21.45 24.67 4.20
N LEU A 964 -21.69 25.99 4.37
CA LEU A 964 -22.85 26.71 3.84
C LEU A 964 -22.51 27.97 3.02
N TYR A 965 -23.41 28.35 2.09
CA TYR A 965 -23.28 29.52 1.21
C TYR A 965 -24.30 30.61 1.59
N TYR A 966 -23.81 31.81 1.88
CA TYR A 966 -24.62 32.97 2.24
C TYR A 966 -24.55 34.01 1.13
N ASN A 967 -25.69 34.38 0.54
CA ASN A 967 -25.75 35.42 -0.48
C ASN A 967 -25.55 36.79 0.16
N LEU A 968 -24.54 37.54 -0.28
CA LEU A 968 -24.23 38.86 0.24
C LEU A 968 -24.88 39.95 -0.60
N ARG A 969 -24.79 39.85 -1.94
CA ARG A 969 -25.35 40.85 -2.85
C ARG A 969 -25.56 40.31 -4.27
N ASN A 970 -26.56 40.84 -4.98
CA ASN A 970 -26.86 40.51 -6.38
C ASN A 970 -26.76 41.76 -7.27
N GLY A 971 -26.40 41.57 -8.53
CA GLY A 971 -26.31 42.60 -9.55
C GLY A 971 -26.89 42.12 -10.88
N ASN A 972 -27.46 43.07 -11.62
CA ASN A 972 -28.17 42.82 -12.88
C ASN A 972 -28.06 43.95 -13.91
N THR A 973 -27.34 45.03 -13.60
CA THR A 973 -27.26 46.22 -14.46
C THR A 973 -26.29 46.02 -15.63
N GLU A 974 -25.28 45.18 -15.44
CA GLU A 974 -24.27 44.89 -16.45
C GLU A 974 -24.60 43.60 -17.21
N THR A 975 -24.40 43.63 -18.54
CA THR A 975 -24.68 42.50 -19.43
C THR A 975 -23.41 41.74 -19.76
N TRP A 976 -23.06 40.72 -18.98
CA TRP A 976 -21.92 39.81 -19.17
C TRP A 976 -22.05 39.00 -20.45
N VAL A 977 -20.95 38.83 -21.17
CA VAL A 977 -20.82 38.03 -22.39
C VAL A 977 -19.58 37.15 -22.32
N ALA A 978 -19.59 36.08 -23.12
CA ALA A 978 -18.41 35.25 -23.33
C ALA A 978 -17.21 36.12 -23.75
N GLY A 979 -16.09 35.99 -23.05
CA GLY A 979 -14.86 36.74 -23.24
C GLY A 979 -14.60 37.85 -22.21
N ASP A 980 -15.57 38.14 -21.33
CA ASP A 980 -15.40 39.10 -20.24
C ASP A 980 -14.55 38.56 -19.09
N ILE A 981 -13.84 39.44 -18.39
CA ILE A 981 -13.06 39.12 -17.18
C ILE A 981 -13.90 39.44 -15.94
N ILE A 982 -14.08 38.46 -15.06
CA ILE A 982 -14.64 38.62 -13.72
C ILE A 982 -13.49 38.68 -12.71
N ARG A 983 -13.48 39.70 -11.84
CA ARG A 983 -12.46 39.89 -10.78
C ARG A 983 -13.12 40.24 -9.45
N LEU A 984 -12.67 39.62 -8.36
CA LEU A 984 -13.10 39.94 -6.99
C LEU A 984 -11.91 40.44 -6.18
N GLU A 985 -12.07 41.61 -5.58
CA GLU A 985 -11.11 42.23 -4.66
C GLU A 985 -11.68 42.26 -3.24
N ALA A 986 -10.85 42.00 -2.24
CA ALA A 986 -11.17 42.08 -0.82
C ALA A 986 -10.11 42.90 -0.06
N SER A 987 -10.52 44.02 0.51
CA SER A 987 -9.63 44.95 1.22
C SER A 987 -10.16 45.35 2.60
N GLY A 988 -9.25 45.80 3.48
CA GLY A 988 -9.59 46.24 4.85
C GLY A 988 -9.82 45.09 5.84
N SER A 989 -9.72 45.35 7.14
CA SER A 989 -9.70 44.30 8.17
C SER A 989 -11.02 44.13 8.93
N ASN A 990 -11.70 45.25 9.18
CA ASN A 990 -13.05 45.32 9.72
C ASN A 990 -13.57 46.76 9.54
N PRO A 991 -14.57 47.00 8.68
CA PRO A 991 -15.25 46.01 7.87
C PRO A 991 -14.43 45.62 6.62
N VAL A 992 -14.69 44.43 6.08
CA VAL A 992 -14.07 43.97 4.84
C VAL A 992 -14.85 44.51 3.66
N GLN A 993 -14.16 45.16 2.73
CA GLN A 993 -14.76 45.70 1.52
C GLN A 993 -14.50 44.79 0.33
N LEU A 994 -15.58 44.30 -0.28
CA LEU A 994 -15.59 43.47 -1.47
C LEU A 994 -15.94 44.32 -2.69
N THR A 995 -15.17 44.17 -3.77
CA THR A 995 -15.44 44.79 -5.06
C THR A 995 -15.35 43.74 -6.16
N LEU A 996 -16.47 43.52 -6.86
CA LEU A 996 -16.55 42.71 -8.08
C LEU A 996 -16.40 43.64 -9.30
N LEU A 997 -15.51 43.27 -10.22
CA LEU A 997 -15.21 44.02 -11.43
C LEU A 997 -15.47 43.16 -12.67
N ARG A 998 -15.95 43.81 -13.74
CA ARG A 998 -16.07 43.29 -15.10
C ARG A 998 -15.08 44.01 -16.01
N ASN A 999 -14.15 43.28 -16.63
CA ASN A 999 -13.11 43.85 -17.49
C ASN A 999 -12.35 45.02 -16.84
N GLY A 1000 -12.16 44.97 -15.51
CA GLY A 1000 -11.49 46.02 -14.73
C GLY A 1000 -12.38 47.18 -14.25
N ASN A 1001 -13.66 47.23 -14.62
CA ASN A 1001 -14.60 48.24 -14.11
C ASN A 1001 -15.41 47.67 -12.94
N PRO A 1002 -15.55 48.36 -11.79
CA PRO A 1002 -16.39 47.90 -10.68
C PRO A 1002 -17.87 47.80 -11.06
N VAL A 1003 -18.48 46.65 -10.80
CA VAL A 1003 -19.89 46.36 -11.14
C VAL A 1003 -20.72 45.93 -9.94
N LEU A 1004 -20.08 45.54 -8.83
CA LEU A 1004 -20.74 45.29 -7.54
C LEU A 1004 -19.78 45.58 -6.39
N THR A 1005 -20.26 46.21 -5.32
CA THR A 1005 -19.51 46.38 -4.07
C THR A 1005 -20.32 45.93 -2.87
N TYR A 1006 -19.68 45.40 -1.84
CA TYR A 1006 -20.33 45.03 -0.58
C TYR A 1006 -19.36 45.22 0.58
N THR A 1007 -19.87 45.66 1.74
CA THR A 1007 -19.06 45.83 2.95
C THR A 1007 -19.55 44.84 3.99
N ASP A 1008 -18.73 43.84 4.31
CA ASP A 1008 -19.00 42.86 5.35
C ASP A 1008 -18.44 43.35 6.69
N THR A 1009 -19.35 43.74 7.59
CA THR A 1009 -19.04 44.16 8.97
C THR A 1009 -19.13 43.00 9.96
N THR A 1010 -19.58 41.82 9.53
CA THR A 1010 -19.98 40.71 10.39
C THR A 1010 -18.86 39.69 10.57
N GLU A 1011 -18.41 39.08 9.47
CA GLU A 1011 -17.47 37.95 9.55
C GLU A 1011 -16.01 38.40 9.51
N ASN A 1012 -15.75 39.58 8.95
CA ASN A 1012 -14.46 40.27 8.99
C ASN A 1012 -13.26 39.38 8.64
N LEU A 1013 -13.42 38.50 7.65
CA LEU A 1013 -12.35 37.57 7.27
C LEU A 1013 -11.09 38.33 6.86
N VAL A 1014 -10.02 38.17 7.64
CA VAL A 1014 -8.71 38.82 7.45
C VAL A 1014 -7.63 37.79 7.15
N GLY A 1015 -6.85 38.03 6.10
CA GLY A 1015 -5.88 37.06 5.59
C GLY A 1015 -6.53 35.78 5.05
N GLY A 1016 -5.77 35.02 4.26
CA GLY A 1016 -6.23 33.83 3.54
C GLY A 1016 -5.48 33.68 2.21
N SER A 1017 -5.86 32.75 1.36
CA SER A 1017 -5.35 32.66 -0.02
C SER A 1017 -6.47 32.98 -1.02
N PRO A 1018 -6.27 33.82 -2.04
CA PRO A 1018 -7.28 33.99 -3.09
C PRO A 1018 -7.18 32.84 -4.11
N GLY A 1019 -8.30 32.48 -4.76
CA GLY A 1019 -8.40 31.28 -5.59
C GLY A 1019 -9.46 31.35 -6.69
N ILE A 1020 -9.58 30.31 -7.51
CA ILE A 1020 -10.61 30.18 -8.55
C ILE A 1020 -11.43 28.93 -8.25
N GLY A 1021 -12.76 29.01 -8.33
CA GLY A 1021 -13.66 27.88 -8.14
C GLY A 1021 -14.49 27.62 -9.39
N ASN A 1022 -14.53 26.36 -9.86
CA ASN A 1022 -15.44 25.90 -10.90
C ASN A 1022 -16.33 24.78 -10.32
N TYR A 1023 -17.64 24.95 -10.36
CA TYR A 1023 -18.61 23.98 -9.85
C TYR A 1023 -19.46 23.36 -10.98
N SER A 1024 -19.00 23.45 -12.23
CA SER A 1024 -19.61 22.81 -13.41
C SER A 1024 -18.68 21.76 -14.03
N THR A 1025 -19.21 20.90 -14.90
CA THR A 1025 -18.45 19.80 -15.54
C THR A 1025 -17.20 20.29 -16.27
N PRO A 1026 -16.08 19.53 -16.26
CA PRO A 1026 -14.82 20.02 -16.80
C PRO A 1026 -14.88 20.25 -18.31
N GLY A 1027 -14.69 21.49 -18.77
CA GLY A 1027 -14.42 21.80 -20.18
C GLY A 1027 -15.16 23.00 -20.81
N ASP A 1028 -16.29 23.47 -20.25
CA ASP A 1028 -17.22 24.27 -21.08
C ASP A 1028 -17.36 25.77 -20.76
N HIS A 1029 -16.79 26.31 -19.66
CA HIS A 1029 -17.23 27.64 -19.16
C HIS A 1029 -16.19 28.67 -18.67
N LEU A 1030 -14.90 28.31 -18.52
CA LEU A 1030 -13.89 29.24 -18.00
C LEU A 1030 -12.59 29.22 -18.82
N ALA A 1031 -12.06 30.40 -19.11
CA ALA A 1031 -10.70 30.62 -19.56
C ALA A 1031 -9.94 31.38 -18.46
N ILE A 1032 -8.94 30.75 -17.87
CA ILE A 1032 -8.18 31.35 -16.76
C ILE A 1032 -7.15 32.35 -17.35
N ASP A 1033 -7.17 33.61 -16.93
CA ASP A 1033 -6.18 34.62 -17.31
C ASP A 1033 -5.66 35.43 -16.10
N ASP A 1034 -4.34 35.66 -16.04
CA ASP A 1034 -3.64 36.51 -15.05
C ASP A 1034 -4.05 36.28 -13.56
N TRP A 1035 -4.15 35.02 -13.13
CA TRP A 1035 -4.45 34.64 -11.74
C TRP A 1035 -3.24 34.77 -10.80
N ALA A 1036 -3.46 35.30 -9.59
CA ALA A 1036 -2.44 35.40 -8.54
C ALA A 1036 -3.01 35.14 -7.12
N GLY A 1037 -2.69 33.97 -6.54
CA GLY A 1037 -2.62 33.75 -5.08
C GLY A 1037 -2.90 32.30 -4.62
N GLY A 1038 -2.77 32.03 -3.32
CA GLY A 1038 -2.39 30.71 -2.77
C GLY A 1038 -3.39 29.54 -2.87
N ASN A 1039 -2.87 28.36 -2.48
CA ASN A 1039 -3.46 27.04 -2.73
C ASN A 1039 -4.65 26.72 -1.79
N LEU A 1040 -5.80 26.34 -2.34
CA LEU A 1040 -6.95 25.85 -1.60
C LEU A 1040 -6.99 24.33 -1.66
N GLY A 1041 -6.61 23.67 -0.56
CA GLY A 1041 -6.59 22.21 -0.44
C GLY A 1041 -7.98 21.57 -0.65
N MET A 1042 -7.99 20.59 -1.57
CA MET A 1042 -8.94 19.51 -1.86
C MET A 1042 -10.46 19.78 -1.87
N GLN A 1043 -11.00 20.01 -3.08
CA GLN A 1043 -11.94 19.11 -3.76
C GLN A 1043 -11.80 19.29 -5.30
N GLY A 1044 -11.56 18.20 -6.03
CA GLY A 1044 -11.84 18.07 -7.47
C GLY A 1044 -10.99 18.89 -8.48
N ILE A 1045 -10.08 18.19 -9.17
CA ILE A 1045 -9.35 18.57 -10.40
C ILE A 1045 -8.22 19.60 -10.23
N LEU A 1046 -6.98 19.11 -10.28
CA LEU A 1046 -5.83 19.88 -10.74
C LEU A 1046 -5.66 19.64 -12.25
N VAL A 1047 -6.20 20.54 -13.07
CA VAL A 1047 -5.50 20.94 -14.30
C VAL A 1047 -4.30 21.76 -13.80
N PRO A 1048 -3.05 21.38 -14.12
CA PRO A 1048 -1.89 22.14 -13.70
C PRO A 1048 -2.01 23.58 -14.21
N GLN A 1049 -1.65 24.52 -13.34
CA GLN A 1049 -1.42 25.90 -13.68
C GLN A 1049 -0.35 25.97 -14.79
N ALA A 1050 -0.79 26.21 -16.03
CA ALA A 1050 0.09 26.60 -17.12
C ALA A 1050 0.50 28.07 -16.90
N GLN A 1051 1.79 28.32 -16.73
CA GLN A 1051 2.32 29.67 -16.87
C GLN A 1051 2.14 30.11 -18.32
N ALA A 1052 1.43 31.22 -18.57
CA ALA A 1052 1.19 31.70 -19.92
C ALA A 1052 2.52 32.09 -20.61
N PRO A 1053 2.75 31.68 -21.88
CA PRO A 1053 3.80 32.24 -22.72
C PRO A 1053 3.62 33.75 -22.88
N SER A 1054 4.61 34.53 -22.43
CA SER A 1054 4.74 35.92 -22.84
C SER A 1054 5.26 35.94 -24.29
N VAL A 1055 4.48 36.48 -25.22
CA VAL A 1055 5.02 36.88 -26.53
C VAL A 1055 5.49 38.32 -26.35
N ARG A 1056 6.78 38.51 -26.07
CA ARG A 1056 7.39 39.83 -26.25
C ARG A 1056 7.48 40.07 -27.76
N GLY A 1057 6.78 41.11 -28.22
CA GLY A 1057 6.51 41.38 -29.63
C GLY A 1057 7.74 41.67 -30.47
N ASN A 1058 8.17 40.69 -31.26
CA ASN A 1058 9.33 40.85 -32.12
C ASN A 1058 9.17 40.23 -33.51
N LEU A 1059 7.92 40.08 -33.99
CA LEU A 1059 7.71 39.81 -35.41
C LEU A 1059 8.22 41.02 -36.20
N VAL A 1060 9.26 40.80 -36.99
CA VAL A 1060 9.85 41.79 -37.89
C VAL A 1060 9.59 41.35 -39.31
N ALA A 1061 9.09 42.27 -40.13
CA ALA A 1061 8.92 42.09 -41.56
C ALA A 1061 9.89 43.02 -42.32
N THR A 1062 10.66 42.46 -43.24
CA THR A 1062 11.67 43.20 -44.02
C THR A 1062 11.46 42.93 -45.50
N ALA A 1063 11.25 43.97 -46.30
CA ALA A 1063 11.18 43.83 -47.75
C ALA A 1063 12.57 43.50 -48.30
N LEU A 1064 12.67 42.41 -49.06
CA LEU A 1064 13.89 41.98 -49.74
C LEU A 1064 13.99 42.49 -51.19
N GLY A 1065 12.97 43.20 -51.67
CA GLY A 1065 12.89 43.74 -53.02
C GLY A 1065 11.47 44.18 -53.37
N VAL A 1066 11.15 44.16 -54.67
CA VAL A 1066 9.82 44.57 -55.19
C VAL A 1066 8.72 43.52 -54.99
N SER A 1067 9.07 42.26 -54.69
CA SER A 1067 8.11 41.15 -54.65
C SER A 1067 8.33 40.13 -53.53
N GLN A 1068 9.21 40.41 -52.57
CA GLN A 1068 9.55 39.49 -51.48
C GLN A 1068 9.65 40.19 -50.14
N VAL A 1069 9.16 39.52 -49.09
CA VAL A 1069 9.23 39.95 -47.70
C VAL A 1069 9.75 38.80 -46.84
N LYS A 1070 10.77 39.05 -46.05
CA LYS A 1070 11.26 38.12 -45.03
C LYS A 1070 10.67 38.47 -43.67
N LEU A 1071 10.15 37.46 -43.00
CA LEU A 1071 9.63 37.52 -41.65
C LEU A 1071 10.58 36.79 -40.70
N SER A 1072 10.83 37.38 -39.54
CA SER A 1072 11.54 36.74 -38.44
C SER A 1072 10.93 37.11 -37.11
N TRP A 1073 10.89 36.18 -36.17
CA TRP A 1073 10.42 36.39 -34.81
C TRP A 1073 11.25 35.55 -33.84
N THR A 1074 11.09 35.79 -32.54
CA THR A 1074 11.71 34.97 -31.50
C THR A 1074 10.76 33.81 -31.20
N ALA A 1075 11.34 32.64 -30.93
CA ALA A 1075 10.58 31.47 -30.53
C ALA A 1075 9.71 31.79 -29.31
N SER A 1076 8.42 31.52 -29.41
CA SER A 1076 7.54 31.54 -28.24
C SER A 1076 7.86 30.37 -27.32
N THR A 1077 7.92 30.60 -26.02
CA THR A 1077 8.21 29.58 -25.01
C THR A 1077 6.92 29.09 -24.39
N ASP A 1078 6.57 27.82 -24.62
CA ASP A 1078 5.45 27.11 -23.98
C ASP A 1078 5.98 25.78 -23.44
N ASN A 1079 5.48 25.36 -22.27
CA ASN A 1079 5.85 24.11 -21.60
C ASN A 1079 5.36 22.88 -22.39
N ALA A 1080 4.39 23.02 -23.30
CA ALA A 1080 3.94 21.95 -24.19
C ALA A 1080 4.71 21.88 -25.54
N GLY A 1081 5.62 22.82 -25.81
CA GLY A 1081 6.34 22.92 -27.08
C GLY A 1081 5.52 23.49 -28.24
N VAL A 1082 6.16 24.28 -29.10
CA VAL A 1082 5.53 24.84 -30.31
C VAL A 1082 5.59 23.82 -31.44
N LYS A 1083 4.42 23.35 -31.93
CA LYS A 1083 4.32 22.39 -33.03
C LYS A 1083 4.63 23.03 -34.38
N LYS A 1084 4.07 24.21 -34.62
CA LYS A 1084 4.23 24.98 -35.86
C LYS A 1084 3.75 26.42 -35.70
N TYR A 1085 4.24 27.27 -36.58
CA TYR A 1085 3.77 28.63 -36.78
C TYR A 1085 2.94 28.71 -38.07
N GLU A 1086 1.80 29.38 -38.00
CA GLU A 1086 0.97 29.70 -39.15
C GLU A 1086 1.09 31.19 -39.46
N VAL A 1087 1.63 31.51 -40.63
CA VAL A 1087 1.81 32.88 -41.10
C VAL A 1087 0.53 33.34 -41.78
N GLN A 1088 0.05 34.50 -41.40
CA GLN A 1088 -1.09 35.16 -42.03
C GLN A 1088 -0.68 36.53 -42.55
N ARG A 1089 -1.17 36.88 -43.74
CA ARG A 1089 -0.92 38.15 -44.44
C ARG A 1089 -2.22 38.88 -44.70
N GLN A 1090 -2.21 40.19 -44.59
CA GLN A 1090 -3.26 41.06 -45.09
C GLN A 1090 -2.68 41.86 -46.26
N ASP A 1091 -3.33 41.71 -47.43
CA ASP A 1091 -2.94 42.38 -48.66
C ASP A 1091 -3.32 43.88 -48.67
N PRO A 1092 -2.65 44.73 -49.46
CA PRO A 1092 -2.93 46.16 -49.54
C PRO A 1092 -4.41 46.42 -49.83
N GLY A 1093 -5.07 47.22 -48.99
CA GLY A 1093 -6.50 47.56 -49.12
C GLY A 1093 -7.47 46.50 -48.60
N SER A 1094 -7.00 45.32 -48.17
CA SER A 1094 -7.83 44.31 -47.51
C SER A 1094 -8.04 44.66 -46.04
N THR A 1095 -9.21 44.35 -45.48
CA THR A 1095 -9.49 44.44 -44.04
C THR A 1095 -9.25 43.12 -43.29
N SER A 1096 -8.88 42.05 -44.01
CA SER A 1096 -8.82 40.69 -43.48
C SER A 1096 -7.46 40.02 -43.71
N PHE A 1097 -7.03 39.21 -42.74
CA PHE A 1097 -5.82 38.38 -42.83
C PHE A 1097 -6.14 37.01 -43.44
N VAL A 1098 -5.33 36.57 -44.40
CA VAL A 1098 -5.38 35.26 -45.05
C VAL A 1098 -4.15 34.44 -44.69
N HIS A 1099 -4.30 33.12 -44.58
CA HIS A 1099 -3.18 32.22 -44.31
C HIS A 1099 -2.28 32.09 -45.54
N VAL A 1100 -0.97 32.31 -45.39
CA VAL A 1100 -0.01 32.30 -46.51
C VAL A 1100 1.06 31.22 -46.41
N GLY A 1101 1.16 30.54 -45.26
CA GLY A 1101 2.04 29.38 -45.12
C GLY A 1101 2.32 28.98 -43.68
N THR A 1102 2.94 27.82 -43.52
CA THR A 1102 3.35 27.27 -42.22
C THR A 1102 4.86 27.10 -42.15
N THR A 1103 5.43 27.25 -40.96
CA THR A 1103 6.85 26.97 -40.73
C THR A 1103 7.05 26.44 -39.31
N THR A 1104 8.01 25.53 -39.13
CA THR A 1104 8.48 25.09 -37.80
C THR A 1104 9.66 25.93 -37.30
N ARG A 1105 10.25 26.77 -38.18
CA ARG A 1105 11.32 27.70 -37.85
C ARG A 1105 10.73 29.05 -37.49
N THR A 1106 11.47 29.88 -36.76
CA THR A 1106 11.04 31.24 -36.39
C THR A 1106 11.28 32.28 -37.49
N SER A 1107 11.25 31.83 -38.74
CA SER A 1107 11.36 32.68 -39.92
C SER A 1107 10.58 32.11 -41.10
N TYR A 1108 10.12 33.00 -41.98
CA TYR A 1108 9.36 32.67 -43.18
C TYR A 1108 9.65 33.72 -44.27
N THR A 1109 9.77 33.31 -45.53
CA THR A 1109 9.92 34.26 -46.65
C THR A 1109 8.70 34.17 -47.54
N ASP A 1110 7.97 35.27 -47.66
CA ASP A 1110 6.83 35.39 -48.56
C ASP A 1110 7.26 36.00 -49.90
N THR A 1111 6.76 35.46 -51.00
CA THR A 1111 7.21 35.75 -52.37
C THR A 1111 6.02 35.97 -53.30
N GLY A 1112 6.24 36.65 -54.43
CA GLY A 1112 5.18 36.91 -55.42
C GLY A 1112 4.27 38.09 -55.06
N LEU A 1113 4.76 39.03 -54.25
CA LEU A 1113 4.02 40.23 -53.84
C LEU A 1113 4.05 41.31 -54.92
N ALA A 1114 2.98 42.11 -55.01
CA ALA A 1114 2.92 43.30 -55.87
C ALA A 1114 3.77 44.44 -55.30
N ALA A 1115 4.53 45.10 -56.17
CA ALA A 1115 5.45 46.19 -55.84
C ALA A 1115 4.74 47.45 -55.30
N GLY A 1116 5.39 48.15 -54.37
CA GLY A 1116 4.86 49.37 -53.74
C GLY A 1116 3.68 49.14 -52.79
N GLY A 1117 3.29 47.89 -52.55
CA GLY A 1117 2.17 47.54 -51.66
C GLY A 1117 2.59 47.47 -50.19
N VAL A 1118 1.70 47.94 -49.29
CA VAL A 1118 1.81 47.77 -47.83
C VAL A 1118 1.15 46.45 -47.43
N TYR A 1119 1.93 45.55 -46.86
CA TYR A 1119 1.48 44.24 -46.38
C TYR A 1119 1.61 44.17 -44.86
N ASN A 1120 0.59 43.63 -44.21
CA ASN A 1120 0.62 43.39 -42.77
C ASN A 1120 0.68 41.89 -42.51
N TYR A 1121 1.52 41.48 -41.56
CA TYR A 1121 1.71 40.07 -41.21
C TYR A 1121 1.48 39.83 -39.74
N ARG A 1122 0.93 38.67 -39.41
CA ARG A 1122 0.89 38.13 -38.06
C ARG A 1122 1.17 36.64 -38.09
N VAL A 1123 1.71 36.12 -37.02
CA VAL A 1123 2.03 34.71 -36.87
C VAL A 1123 1.16 34.12 -35.77
N LEU A 1124 0.47 33.04 -36.08
CA LEU A 1124 -0.30 32.24 -35.13
C LEU A 1124 0.57 31.07 -34.66
N VAL A 1125 0.78 30.99 -33.36
CA VAL A 1125 1.50 29.86 -32.74
C VAL A 1125 0.51 28.74 -32.43
N ARG A 1126 0.88 27.49 -32.70
CA ARG A 1126 0.13 26.30 -32.27
C ARG A 1126 0.99 25.38 -31.41
N ASP A 1127 0.39 24.88 -30.34
CA ASP A 1127 0.98 23.85 -29.48
C ASP A 1127 0.87 22.44 -30.11
N VAL A 1128 1.54 21.47 -29.49
CA VAL A 1128 1.54 20.05 -29.88
C VAL A 1128 0.15 19.40 -29.91
N LYS A 1129 -0.78 19.87 -29.06
CA LYS A 1129 -2.18 19.41 -28.94
C LYS A 1129 -3.14 20.12 -29.91
N GLY A 1130 -2.66 21.05 -30.74
CA GLY A 1130 -3.46 21.80 -31.72
C GLY A 1130 -4.45 22.81 -31.14
N SER A 1131 -4.36 23.09 -29.84
CA SER A 1131 -5.44 23.68 -29.04
C SER A 1131 -5.19 25.15 -28.64
N LEU A 1132 -3.93 25.57 -28.41
CA LEU A 1132 -3.59 26.99 -28.16
C LEU A 1132 -3.49 27.81 -29.47
N LYS A 1133 -4.06 29.02 -29.44
CA LYS A 1133 -4.10 29.99 -30.56
C LYS A 1133 -3.72 31.39 -30.08
N LYS A 1134 -2.42 31.75 -30.11
CA LYS A 1134 -1.99 33.14 -29.82
C LYS A 1134 -1.31 33.75 -31.04
N TYR A 1135 -1.78 34.92 -31.45
CA TYR A 1135 -1.17 35.69 -32.53
C TYR A 1135 -0.03 36.57 -32.00
N SER A 1136 1.00 36.76 -32.82
CA SER A 1136 1.97 37.85 -32.63
C SER A 1136 1.30 39.22 -32.78
N GLY A 1137 2.03 40.28 -32.39
CA GLY A 1137 1.73 41.62 -32.92
C GLY A 1137 1.80 41.65 -34.45
N VAL A 1138 1.13 42.63 -35.05
CA VAL A 1138 1.13 42.81 -36.51
C VAL A 1138 2.40 43.55 -36.94
N ALA A 1139 3.12 43.00 -37.90
CA ALA A 1139 4.27 43.64 -38.54
C ALA A 1139 3.87 44.16 -39.93
N SER A 1140 3.99 45.46 -40.12
CA SER A 1140 3.71 46.13 -41.40
C SER A 1140 4.99 46.35 -42.18
N VAL A 1141 4.95 46.11 -43.49
CA VAL A 1141 6.07 46.36 -44.39
C VAL A 1141 5.60 46.79 -45.77
N THR A 1142 6.31 47.73 -46.38
CA THR A 1142 6.05 48.19 -47.76
C THR A 1142 7.09 47.58 -48.68
N THR A 1143 6.65 46.87 -49.72
CA THR A 1143 7.54 46.37 -50.78
C THR A 1143 8.06 47.54 -51.62
N ALA A 1144 9.26 47.42 -52.19
CA ALA A 1144 9.82 48.48 -53.03
C ALA A 1144 8.95 48.72 -54.28
N SER A 1145 8.75 49.98 -54.68
CA SER A 1145 8.05 50.31 -55.93
C SER A 1145 8.92 50.05 -57.16
N THR A 1146 8.30 49.76 -58.30
CA THR A 1146 8.96 49.63 -59.61
C THR A 1146 9.39 50.96 -60.23
N THR A 1147 9.57 52.02 -59.43
CA THR A 1147 10.07 53.29 -59.94
C THR A 1147 11.52 53.14 -60.38
N ILE A 1148 11.67 53.02 -61.69
CA ILE A 1148 12.88 53.40 -62.42
C ILE A 1148 13.11 54.88 -62.09
N ASN A 1149 14.10 55.16 -61.24
CA ASN A 1149 14.76 56.47 -61.30
C ASN A 1149 15.83 56.35 -62.39
N PRO A 1150 15.73 57.11 -63.51
CA PRO A 1150 16.66 57.04 -64.63
C PRO A 1150 18.06 57.59 -64.34
N ASP A 1151 18.51 57.66 -63.08
CA ASP A 1151 19.84 58.20 -62.77
C ASP A 1151 20.55 57.39 -61.68
N ARG A 1152 21.34 56.41 -62.13
CA ARG A 1152 22.68 56.05 -61.62
C ARG A 1152 23.27 54.90 -62.44
N SER A 1153 23.61 55.23 -63.68
CA SER A 1153 24.83 54.72 -64.30
C SER A 1153 25.93 55.76 -64.05
N ARG A 1154 26.84 55.48 -63.10
CA ARG A 1154 28.25 55.89 -63.09
C ARG A 1154 28.95 55.31 -61.88
#